data_AF-A0AAD9VAL6-F1
#
_entry.id   AF-A0AAD9VAL6-F1
#
_cell.length_a   1.000
_cell.length_b   1.000
_cell.length_c   1.000
_cell.angle_alpha   90.00
_cell.angle_beta   90.00
_cell.angle_gamma   90.00
#
_symmetry.space_group_name_H-M   'P 1'
#
loop_
_entity.id
_entity.type
_entity.pdbx_description
1 polymer ?
#
loop_
_entity_poly.entity_id
_entity_poly.type
_entity_poly.pdbx_seq_one_letter_code
_entity_poly.pdbx_strand_id
1 'polypeptide(L)'
;MVKRKLLLKQSGFFLYIAALCKSFASADEVPLQFERNWCRERKMQVDWRVYTQACPGYTRHWAQEYWANNLKTDSSLSYISGAEINPAGQFSHIYIQSVTVLNNTKTFGGDAWRMRVKGPSDLVASVYDFQNGTYEAVFLPMEPGYYSLQIVLDYSLCHALKNPPPDWFRKGCRHGSFQLPGTLNCPDDYIDKPLYHGAYFTINTLMVFPAQVNDGVTAAATQLTSSGMALVDGIMATGFHTNDRRRLCSHVFVACYHTDVWVYALGPEGSKEMDVSLGGNDINVTQILEELNQVVTQPQMNEDSALVLNAGVHLLKSTTFKNYQKIIRGFIKLLKDNYHGKAVWKTIPSLGRQTELYTGCCRRFHTEQRIKLFNAYAMSKMCEASIPVLDIYPISASYAEGTIDGIHYPHSVFYSAEEALEKYLTTQRYGQEFLQGQDDFDLVLTCPLPLLTCAMRLSSVIILVYVVSRSDAQKDTEDEVMTYRENVVDFKLSWCRMRMHRYDWKNVIGRCLKFMAWDGQQLNAELQTKAAKSYIKQLDIRPAGFFSKIYIQSVSVRSENKTIGGDAWRVNIRGPVNMAATVFDMNNGVYEAVFLPQEPGKYWAEIILDYSLCEALKDPPLDWFIRGCRHGSFQPHGSLDNRTHDFLQELLGGGKIEFTIPTITRMFRKEINGFIALSQIACREKCNVLLDGYGAWTGEQWRPYQTGPPVSLGRSGHQQGRGVLWVYGDSLNRYFYQSILNRPLCWQVFRACYHTMLWVYALKESAADEMNLMFGGKPISILRILSELQGVVTRTDMDQDSALILNAGVHLLKSASFYNYQKIINGFISVLKRYYRGTRVQLFNAYANWAMCKAGFKVLDVYPVSSSYPGGTLDGVHFKDLVFSSAADAVERFFQE
;
A
#
# COMPACT_ATOMS: atom_id res chain seq x y z
N MET A 1 -74.94 -15.70 4.13
CA MET A 1 -74.68 -16.38 2.83
C MET A 1 -73.21 -16.81 2.80
N VAL A 2 -72.78 -18.03 2.44
CA VAL A 2 -72.96 -18.77 1.14
C VAL A 2 -72.14 -18.04 0.05
N LYS A 3 -71.10 -18.58 -0.61
CA LYS A 3 -70.52 -19.96 -0.78
C LYS A 3 -68.97 -19.83 -0.96
N ARG A 4 -68.10 -20.63 -0.32
CA ARG A 4 -67.62 -22.04 -0.58
C ARG A 4 -66.44 -22.20 -1.57
N LYS A 5 -65.35 -22.78 -1.04
CA LYS A 5 -64.53 -23.93 -1.51
C LYS A 5 -64.03 -24.03 -2.97
N LEU A 6 -62.71 -24.25 -3.13
CA LEU A 6 -62.04 -25.52 -3.57
C LEU A 6 -60.51 -25.29 -3.36
N LEU A 7 -59.76 -26.04 -2.53
CA LEU A 7 -59.29 -27.45 -2.56
C LEU A 7 -57.88 -27.63 -3.15
N LEU A 8 -57.14 -28.58 -2.55
CA LEU A 8 -55.76 -28.96 -2.82
C LEU A 8 -55.54 -29.47 -4.26
N LYS A 9 -54.35 -29.23 -4.85
CA LYS A 9 -53.30 -30.26 -4.98
C LYS A 9 -51.97 -29.79 -5.65
N GLN A 10 -50.87 -30.02 -4.91
CA GLN A 10 -49.62 -30.71 -5.28
C GLN A 10 -48.82 -30.38 -6.58
N SER A 11 -47.52 -30.70 -6.50
CA SER A 11 -46.65 -31.12 -7.63
C SER A 11 -46.18 -30.09 -8.68
N GLY A 12 -46.05 -28.82 -8.31
CA GLY A 12 -45.09 -27.90 -8.98
C GLY A 12 -43.70 -27.81 -8.29
N PHE A 13 -43.60 -28.27 -7.04
CA PHE A 13 -42.58 -27.78 -6.09
C PHE A 13 -41.16 -28.38 -6.23
N PHE A 14 -40.97 -29.52 -6.91
CA PHE A 14 -39.71 -30.29 -6.80
C PHE A 14 -38.75 -30.25 -8.00
N LEU A 15 -39.19 -29.84 -9.20
CA LEU A 15 -38.31 -29.85 -10.39
C LEU A 15 -37.62 -28.51 -10.68
N TYR A 16 -38.20 -27.37 -10.29
CA TYR A 16 -37.59 -26.06 -10.54
C TYR A 16 -36.65 -25.57 -9.43
N ILE A 17 -36.89 -25.98 -8.18
CA ILE A 17 -36.08 -25.57 -7.02
C ILE A 17 -34.68 -26.22 -7.07
N ALA A 18 -34.58 -27.48 -7.52
CA ALA A 18 -33.29 -28.16 -7.66
C ALA A 18 -32.36 -27.53 -8.72
N ALA A 19 -32.92 -26.95 -9.77
CA ALA A 19 -32.16 -26.32 -10.86
C ALA A 19 -31.57 -24.95 -10.49
N LEU A 20 -32.13 -24.26 -9.49
CA LEU A 20 -31.68 -22.94 -9.04
C LEU A 20 -30.56 -22.99 -7.98
N CYS A 21 -30.35 -24.14 -7.33
CA CYS A 21 -29.45 -24.29 -6.17
C CYS A 21 -28.00 -24.69 -6.53
N LYS A 22 -27.47 -24.35 -7.72
CA LYS A 22 -26.13 -24.82 -8.13
C LYS A 22 -25.22 -23.86 -8.92
N SER A 23 -25.55 -22.56 -8.98
CA SER A 23 -24.76 -21.55 -9.72
C SER A 23 -24.36 -20.31 -8.92
N PHE A 24 -24.73 -20.23 -7.64
CA PHE A 24 -24.30 -19.16 -6.73
C PHE A 24 -23.48 -19.75 -5.56
N ALA A 25 -22.16 -19.67 -5.66
CA ALA A 25 -21.31 -19.67 -4.47
C ALA A 25 -21.66 -18.41 -3.66
N SER A 26 -21.84 -18.54 -2.33
CA SER A 26 -22.28 -17.42 -1.50
C SER A 26 -21.16 -16.37 -1.36
N ALA A 27 -21.54 -15.14 -1.04
CA ALA A 27 -20.60 -14.02 -0.92
C ALA A 27 -19.63 -14.16 0.28
N ASP A 28 -19.91 -15.10 1.20
CA ASP A 28 -19.32 -15.18 2.53
C ASP A 28 -18.07 -16.08 2.62
N GLU A 29 -17.82 -16.94 1.63
CA GLU A 29 -16.75 -17.96 1.71
C GLU A 29 -15.36 -17.39 1.36
N VAL A 30 -15.29 -16.47 0.40
CA VAL A 30 -14.03 -15.87 -0.11
C VAL A 30 -13.24 -15.09 0.95
N PRO A 31 -13.85 -14.23 1.81
CA PRO A 31 -13.12 -13.54 2.88
C PRO A 31 -12.38 -14.49 3.83
N LEU A 32 -12.98 -15.65 4.11
CA LEU A 32 -12.52 -16.64 5.10
C LEU A 32 -11.28 -17.43 4.63
N GLN A 33 -10.96 -17.39 3.33
CA GLN A 33 -9.73 -17.97 2.77
C GLN A 33 -8.62 -16.92 2.59
N PHE A 34 -8.98 -15.65 2.41
CA PHE A 34 -8.01 -14.53 2.51
C PHE A 34 -7.45 -14.44 3.92
N GLU A 35 -8.31 -14.40 4.95
CA GLU A 35 -7.90 -14.24 6.35
C GLU A 35 -7.00 -15.38 6.85
N ARG A 36 -7.29 -16.63 6.48
CA ARG A 36 -6.45 -17.78 6.87
C ARG A 36 -5.04 -17.68 6.33
N ASN A 37 -4.88 -17.39 5.04
CA ASN A 37 -3.56 -17.18 4.46
C ASN A 37 -2.91 -15.87 4.96
N TRP A 38 -3.70 -14.83 5.24
CA TRP A 38 -3.23 -13.58 5.85
C TRP A 38 -2.50 -13.82 7.17
N CYS A 39 -3.07 -14.66 8.02
CA CYS A 39 -2.50 -15.11 9.29
C CYS A 39 -1.32 -16.07 9.11
N ARG A 40 -1.33 -16.96 8.10
CA ARG A 40 -0.24 -17.92 7.80
C ARG A 40 1.12 -17.24 7.60
N GLU A 41 1.13 -16.00 7.14
CA GLU A 41 2.36 -15.26 6.75
C GLU A 41 2.84 -14.29 7.80
N ARG A 42 1.88 -13.60 8.43
CA ARG A 42 2.11 -12.93 9.72
C ARG A 42 2.68 -13.93 10.76
N LYS A 43 2.33 -15.22 10.64
CA LYS A 43 2.95 -16.32 11.38
C LYS A 43 4.38 -16.65 10.91
N MET A 44 4.66 -16.70 9.60
CA MET A 44 6.01 -17.00 9.08
C MET A 44 7.06 -15.98 9.53
N GLN A 45 6.69 -14.70 9.67
CA GLN A 45 7.52 -13.64 10.24
C GLN A 45 7.89 -13.85 11.72
N VAL A 46 7.15 -14.67 12.48
CA VAL A 46 7.34 -14.85 13.93
C VAL A 46 7.60 -16.30 14.36
N ASP A 47 7.42 -17.29 13.48
CA ASP A 47 7.60 -18.71 13.74
C ASP A 47 8.72 -19.29 12.86
N TRP A 48 9.96 -18.94 13.21
CA TRP A 48 11.21 -19.33 12.52
C TRP A 48 11.32 -20.83 12.18
N ARG A 49 10.60 -21.70 12.90
CA ARG A 49 10.57 -23.15 12.71
C ARG A 49 10.14 -23.57 11.30
N VAL A 50 9.34 -22.75 10.61
CA VAL A 50 8.90 -22.98 9.24
C VAL A 50 10.10 -23.16 8.30
N TYR A 51 11.12 -22.29 8.40
CA TYR A 51 12.33 -22.38 7.57
C TYR A 51 13.17 -23.63 7.84
N THR A 52 13.15 -24.16 9.07
CA THR A 52 13.96 -25.33 9.46
C THR A 52 13.26 -26.67 9.23
N GLN A 53 11.98 -26.68 8.83
CA GLN A 53 11.15 -27.88 8.89
C GLN A 53 11.60 -28.98 7.92
N ALA A 54 12.13 -28.61 6.76
CA ALA A 54 12.61 -29.54 5.72
C ALA A 54 14.07 -29.98 5.84
N CYS A 55 14.80 -29.46 6.82
CA CYS A 55 16.20 -29.78 7.07
C CYS A 55 16.31 -30.56 8.40
N PRO A 56 15.96 -31.86 8.43
CA PRO A 56 15.77 -32.63 9.65
C PRO A 56 17.05 -32.76 10.49
N GLY A 57 17.03 -32.08 11.64
CA GLY A 57 18.20 -31.91 12.50
C GLY A 57 18.88 -30.57 12.23
N TYR A 58 18.37 -29.53 12.89
CA TYR A 58 18.91 -28.17 13.02
C TYR A 58 20.20 -27.90 12.23
N THR A 59 20.07 -27.36 11.02
CA THR A 59 21.08 -26.42 10.48
C THR A 59 22.52 -26.98 10.54
N ARG A 60 22.73 -28.26 10.16
CA ARG A 60 23.97 -29.00 10.46
C ARG A 60 25.21 -28.27 9.93
N HIS A 61 26.35 -28.47 10.59
CA HIS A 61 27.54 -27.67 10.30
C HIS A 61 28.01 -27.83 8.84
N TRP A 62 28.64 -26.79 8.31
CA TRP A 62 29.27 -26.84 7.00
C TRP A 62 30.19 -28.07 6.84
N ALA A 63 30.13 -28.69 5.66
CA ALA A 63 30.79 -29.95 5.31
C ALA A 63 30.46 -31.20 6.20
N GLN A 64 29.47 -31.13 7.09
CA GLN A 64 29.09 -32.29 7.94
C GLN A 64 28.10 -33.27 7.27
N GLU A 65 27.42 -32.83 6.19
CA GLU A 65 26.60 -33.70 5.35
C GLU A 65 27.10 -33.68 3.91
N TYR A 66 27.65 -34.81 3.47
CA TYR A 66 28.00 -35.09 2.08
C TYR A 66 26.78 -35.60 1.33
N TRP A 67 25.89 -34.67 1.00
CA TRP A 67 24.96 -34.87 -0.09
C TRP A 67 25.77 -35.13 -1.36
N ALA A 68 25.61 -36.31 -1.96
CA ALA A 68 26.37 -36.68 -3.14
C ALA A 68 26.12 -35.68 -4.28
N ASN A 69 27.15 -35.30 -5.03
CA ASN A 69 27.05 -34.21 -6.02
C ASN A 69 25.99 -34.48 -7.11
N ASN A 70 25.67 -35.75 -7.38
CA ASN A 70 24.58 -36.16 -8.27
C ASN A 70 23.16 -35.90 -7.73
N LEU A 71 23.03 -35.50 -6.47
CA LEU A 71 21.79 -35.06 -5.81
C LEU A 71 21.67 -33.53 -5.75
N LYS A 72 22.71 -32.76 -6.11
CA LYS A 72 22.61 -31.31 -6.25
C LYS A 72 21.50 -30.99 -7.25
N THR A 73 20.64 -30.06 -6.88
CA THR A 73 19.57 -29.57 -7.74
C THR A 73 20.19 -28.82 -8.91
N ASP A 74 19.85 -29.22 -10.13
CA ASP A 74 20.19 -28.45 -11.33
C ASP A 74 19.03 -27.51 -11.62
N SER A 75 19.29 -26.21 -11.56
CA SER A 75 18.26 -25.21 -11.87
C SER A 75 17.82 -25.25 -13.33
N SER A 76 18.66 -25.79 -14.23
CA SER A 76 18.36 -25.97 -15.65
C SER A 76 17.38 -27.12 -15.91
N LEU A 77 17.36 -28.14 -15.05
CA LEU A 77 16.51 -29.33 -15.19
C LEU A 77 15.27 -29.26 -14.27
N SER A 78 15.32 -28.45 -13.22
CA SER A 78 14.22 -28.22 -12.27
C SER A 78 13.11 -27.38 -12.89
N TYR A 79 11.84 -27.67 -12.57
CA TYR A 79 10.67 -27.15 -13.28
C TYR A 79 9.54 -26.68 -12.35
N ILE A 80 8.54 -25.95 -12.88
CA ILE A 80 7.28 -25.70 -12.16
C ILE A 80 6.39 -26.94 -12.29
N SER A 81 6.09 -27.63 -11.20
CA SER A 81 5.14 -28.76 -11.18
C SER A 81 3.67 -28.33 -11.09
N GLY A 82 3.40 -27.12 -10.61
CA GLY A 82 2.04 -26.63 -10.47
C GLY A 82 1.94 -25.13 -10.21
N ALA A 83 0.74 -24.60 -10.39
CA ALA A 83 0.48 -23.19 -10.24
C ALA A 83 -0.99 -22.96 -9.83
N GLU A 84 -1.29 -22.92 -8.52
CA GLU A 84 -2.62 -22.47 -8.05
C GLU A 84 -2.58 -20.97 -7.77
N ILE A 85 -3.14 -20.19 -8.69
CA ILE A 85 -2.90 -18.75 -8.69
C ILE A 85 -4.21 -18.00 -8.91
N ASN A 86 -4.70 -17.46 -7.80
CA ASN A 86 -6.08 -17.03 -7.61
C ASN A 86 -6.31 -15.58 -8.06
N PRO A 87 -7.54 -15.14 -8.43
CA PRO A 87 -7.81 -13.84 -9.08
C PRO A 87 -7.32 -12.61 -8.30
N ALA A 88 -8.13 -12.08 -7.39
CA ALA A 88 -7.90 -10.78 -6.78
C ALA A 88 -8.22 -10.75 -5.27
N GLY A 89 -7.32 -10.22 -4.44
CA GLY A 89 -7.39 -10.15 -2.98
C GLY A 89 -7.26 -11.50 -2.26
N GLN A 90 -6.47 -12.45 -2.76
CA GLN A 90 -6.43 -13.86 -2.29
C GLN A 90 -5.04 -14.48 -2.57
N PHE A 91 -4.51 -15.33 -1.71
CA PHE A 91 -3.11 -15.78 -1.83
C PHE A 91 -2.90 -16.68 -3.07
N SER A 92 -1.66 -16.76 -3.54
CA SER A 92 -1.26 -17.38 -4.81
C SER A 92 0.00 -18.24 -4.59
N HIS A 93 0.15 -19.31 -5.36
CA HIS A 93 0.94 -20.48 -4.97
C HIS A 93 1.63 -21.13 -6.18
N ILE A 94 2.92 -20.84 -6.38
CA ILE A 94 3.76 -21.55 -7.35
C ILE A 94 4.33 -22.80 -6.69
N TYR A 95 4.29 -23.94 -7.39
CA TYR A 95 4.86 -25.20 -6.94
C TYR A 95 6.09 -25.52 -7.79
N ILE A 96 7.27 -25.39 -7.20
CA ILE A 96 8.58 -25.58 -7.84
C ILE A 96 9.03 -27.01 -7.58
N GLN A 97 9.16 -27.86 -8.59
CA GLN A 97 9.69 -29.20 -8.44
C GLN A 97 11.17 -29.27 -8.82
N SER A 98 11.98 -29.62 -7.84
CA SER A 98 13.44 -29.72 -8.02
C SER A 98 13.83 -31.04 -8.68
N VAL A 99 14.88 -30.99 -9.50
CA VAL A 99 15.45 -32.09 -10.27
C VAL A 99 16.97 -32.06 -10.10
N THR A 100 17.62 -33.21 -9.95
CA THR A 100 19.07 -33.28 -9.75
C THR A 100 19.84 -33.15 -11.07
N VAL A 101 21.15 -32.89 -10.99
CA VAL A 101 22.09 -32.89 -12.14
C VAL A 101 22.15 -34.20 -12.95
N LEU A 102 21.49 -35.28 -12.51
CA LEU A 102 21.28 -36.50 -13.30
C LEU A 102 19.88 -36.60 -13.92
N ASN A 103 19.15 -35.48 -14.01
CA ASN A 103 17.78 -35.39 -14.52
C ASN A 103 16.76 -36.27 -13.77
N ASN A 104 16.95 -36.44 -12.45
CA ASN A 104 16.03 -37.19 -11.58
C ASN A 104 15.21 -36.23 -10.69
N THR A 105 13.88 -36.36 -10.71
CA THR A 105 12.98 -35.57 -9.86
C THR A 105 13.22 -35.83 -8.37
N LYS A 106 13.47 -34.79 -7.58
CA LYS A 106 13.74 -34.90 -6.14
C LYS A 106 12.45 -35.16 -5.35
N THR A 107 12.53 -36.04 -4.38
CA THR A 107 11.43 -36.44 -3.48
C THR A 107 11.58 -35.88 -2.06
N PHE A 108 12.49 -34.92 -1.86
CA PHE A 108 12.85 -34.34 -0.56
C PHE A 108 13.22 -32.85 -0.69
N GLY A 109 12.95 -32.08 0.38
CA GLY A 109 13.18 -30.63 0.45
C GLY A 109 14.64 -30.18 0.70
N GLY A 110 14.79 -28.94 1.13
CA GLY A 110 16.03 -28.31 1.61
C GLY A 110 16.67 -27.29 0.66
N ASP A 111 16.21 -27.14 -0.57
CA ASP A 111 16.78 -26.19 -1.53
C ASP A 111 16.33 -24.75 -1.24
N ALA A 112 17.29 -23.83 -1.16
CA ALA A 112 17.05 -22.41 -0.95
C ALA A 112 16.74 -21.73 -2.29
N TRP A 113 15.54 -22.03 -2.80
CA TRP A 113 14.92 -21.28 -3.88
C TRP A 113 14.57 -19.89 -3.39
N ARG A 114 15.40 -18.91 -3.74
CA ARG A 114 15.16 -17.51 -3.43
C ARG A 114 14.19 -16.94 -4.45
N MET A 115 12.90 -17.22 -4.26
CA MET A 115 11.84 -16.75 -5.15
C MET A 115 11.57 -15.27 -4.97
N ARG A 116 12.39 -14.48 -5.64
CA ARG A 116 12.36 -13.02 -5.76
C ARG A 116 11.00 -12.49 -6.36
N VAL A 117 10.56 -11.23 -6.14
CA VAL A 117 9.29 -10.59 -6.69
C VAL A 117 9.28 -9.08 -7.28
N LYS A 118 10.08 -8.48 -8.21
CA LYS A 118 9.93 -7.16 -8.95
C LYS A 118 8.66 -7.00 -9.84
N GLY A 119 8.43 -5.81 -10.42
CA GLY A 119 7.82 -5.46 -11.72
C GLY A 119 7.16 -4.08 -11.83
N PRO A 120 5.88 -3.97 -11.46
CA PRO A 120 5.33 -2.74 -10.95
C PRO A 120 5.90 -2.48 -9.53
N SER A 121 5.12 -2.47 -8.46
CA SER A 121 5.57 -2.30 -7.05
C SER A 121 6.43 -3.40 -6.35
N ASP A 122 7.47 -3.92 -6.97
CA ASP A 122 8.60 -4.74 -6.46
C ASP A 122 8.79 -5.46 -5.01
N LEU A 123 9.00 -6.83 -4.86
CA LEU A 123 9.28 -7.77 -3.66
C LEU A 123 10.10 -9.15 -3.84
N VAL A 124 9.78 -10.29 -3.08
CA VAL A 124 10.11 -11.74 -2.81
C VAL A 124 8.74 -12.49 -2.56
N ALA A 125 8.69 -13.83 -2.63
CA ALA A 125 7.63 -14.74 -2.16
C ALA A 125 8.06 -15.52 -0.90
N SER A 126 7.18 -15.79 0.06
CA SER A 126 7.46 -16.80 1.09
C SER A 126 7.59 -18.17 0.44
N VAL A 127 8.78 -18.76 0.45
CA VAL A 127 9.00 -20.12 -0.05
C VAL A 127 8.80 -21.09 1.11
N TYR A 128 7.64 -21.75 1.09
CA TYR A 128 7.28 -22.83 2.00
C TYR A 128 7.72 -24.16 1.37
N ASP A 129 8.73 -24.79 1.96
CA ASP A 129 9.17 -26.12 1.55
C ASP A 129 8.11 -27.18 1.93
N PHE A 130 7.60 -27.92 0.93
CA PHE A 130 6.63 -29.01 1.14
C PHE A 130 7.31 -30.33 1.51
N GLN A 131 8.64 -30.33 1.72
CA GLN A 131 9.47 -31.41 2.24
C GLN A 131 9.62 -32.62 1.29
N ASN A 132 8.96 -32.56 0.13
CA ASN A 132 8.87 -33.61 -0.88
C ASN A 132 9.60 -33.25 -2.19
N GLY A 133 10.42 -32.19 -2.19
CA GLY A 133 11.12 -31.69 -3.39
C GLY A 133 10.28 -30.74 -4.26
N THR A 134 8.98 -30.60 -3.96
CA THR A 134 8.19 -29.44 -4.34
C THR A 134 8.33 -28.33 -3.29
N TYR A 135 8.40 -27.09 -3.73
CA TYR A 135 8.42 -25.89 -2.89
C TYR A 135 7.23 -25.03 -3.26
N GLU A 136 6.34 -24.79 -2.31
CA GLU A 136 5.25 -23.84 -2.49
C GLU A 136 5.79 -22.44 -2.23
N ALA A 137 6.13 -21.74 -3.30
CA ALA A 137 6.42 -20.34 -3.23
C ALA A 137 5.11 -19.55 -3.27
N VAL A 138 4.72 -19.11 -2.08
CA VAL A 138 3.49 -18.42 -1.79
C VAL A 138 3.84 -16.95 -2.02
N PHE A 139 3.30 -16.34 -3.08
CA PHE A 139 3.31 -14.89 -3.40
C PHE A 139 1.83 -14.50 -3.63
N LEU A 140 1.35 -13.30 -3.32
CA LEU A 140 -0.08 -13.12 -3.00
C LEU A 140 -0.99 -12.76 -4.25
N PRO A 141 -0.61 -11.87 -5.24
CA PRO A 141 -1.28 -11.02 -6.39
C PRO A 141 -2.32 -9.73 -6.49
N MET A 142 -2.13 -8.38 -6.30
CA MET A 142 -3.05 -7.29 -5.73
C MET A 142 -3.42 -6.05 -6.64
N GLU A 143 -2.75 -5.78 -7.76
CA GLU A 143 -3.24 -5.18 -9.05
C GLU A 143 -3.34 -6.34 -10.11
N PRO A 144 -3.94 -6.37 -11.36
CA PRO A 144 -3.65 -7.19 -12.66
C PRO A 144 -3.96 -8.76 -13.10
N GLY A 145 -3.19 -9.90 -13.56
CA GLY A 145 -1.75 -10.62 -13.53
C GLY A 145 -0.84 -11.57 -14.48
N TYR A 146 0.35 -11.13 -15.03
CA TYR A 146 1.56 -11.79 -15.72
C TYR A 146 2.91 -11.20 -15.19
N TYR A 147 3.71 -11.91 -14.37
CA TYR A 147 5.02 -11.40 -13.89
C TYR A 147 6.13 -11.76 -14.98
N SER A 148 7.27 -12.41 -14.72
CA SER A 148 8.20 -13.21 -15.64
C SER A 148 9.15 -14.08 -14.79
N LEU A 149 9.90 -15.22 -15.09
CA LEU A 149 10.70 -16.38 -14.45
C LEU A 149 12.24 -16.60 -14.03
N GLN A 150 12.87 -16.22 -12.89
CA GLN A 150 14.32 -16.39 -12.55
C GLN A 150 14.54 -17.08 -11.17
N ILE A 151 14.09 -18.33 -10.92
CA ILE A 151 14.24 -18.90 -9.55
C ILE A 151 15.68 -19.13 -9.28
N VAL A 152 16.25 -18.28 -8.45
CA VAL A 152 17.64 -18.44 -8.10
C VAL A 152 17.72 -19.51 -7.04
N LEU A 153 18.39 -20.60 -7.39
CA LEU A 153 18.95 -21.53 -6.44
C LEU A 153 20.14 -20.81 -5.80
N ASP A 154 19.93 -20.15 -4.66
CA ASP A 154 21.06 -19.61 -3.89
C ASP A 154 21.93 -20.75 -3.40
N TYR A 155 21.29 -21.80 -2.90
CA TYR A 155 21.92 -22.96 -2.30
C TYR A 155 21.01 -24.18 -2.48
N SER A 156 21.60 -25.36 -2.65
CA SER A 156 20.87 -26.64 -2.68
C SER A 156 21.04 -27.37 -1.34
N LEU A 157 20.22 -28.39 -1.06
CA LEU A 157 20.51 -29.44 -0.05
C LEU A 157 20.74 -28.91 1.38
N CYS A 158 19.94 -27.93 1.80
CA CYS A 158 20.02 -27.20 3.06
C CYS A 158 21.26 -26.29 3.23
N HIS A 159 22.10 -26.06 2.20
CA HIS A 159 23.36 -25.32 2.36
C HIS A 159 23.16 -23.86 2.86
N ALA A 160 22.08 -23.17 2.49
CA ALA A 160 21.74 -21.83 3.01
C ALA A 160 21.55 -21.77 4.54
N LEU A 161 21.12 -22.90 5.11
CA LEU A 161 20.77 -23.03 6.52
C LEU A 161 21.85 -23.78 7.31
N LYS A 162 22.98 -24.16 6.70
CA LYS A 162 24.08 -24.81 7.41
C LYS A 162 24.72 -23.81 8.38
N ASN A 163 24.82 -24.17 9.66
CA ASN A 163 25.59 -23.37 10.60
C ASN A 163 27.05 -23.30 10.11
N PRO A 164 27.75 -22.18 10.35
CA PRO A 164 29.20 -22.16 10.21
C PRO A 164 29.84 -23.29 11.06
N PRO A 165 31.04 -23.78 10.70
CA PRO A 165 31.78 -24.76 11.50
C PRO A 165 31.84 -24.39 12.99
N PRO A 166 31.90 -25.36 13.93
CA PRO A 166 31.95 -25.08 15.37
C PRO A 166 33.13 -24.19 15.79
N ASP A 167 34.20 -24.19 14.99
CA ASP A 167 35.42 -23.41 15.15
C ASP A 167 35.50 -22.19 14.21
N TRP A 168 34.45 -21.86 13.46
CA TRP A 168 34.46 -20.75 12.48
C TRP A 168 34.73 -19.39 13.12
N PHE A 169 34.15 -19.12 14.29
CA PHE A 169 34.45 -17.94 15.08
C PHE A 169 35.93 -17.91 15.49
N ARG A 170 36.52 -19.08 15.78
CA ARG A 170 37.92 -19.25 16.17
C ARG A 170 38.88 -19.05 15.00
N LYS A 171 38.47 -19.46 13.80
CA LYS A 171 39.17 -19.27 12.51
C LYS A 171 39.14 -17.82 12.01
N GLY A 172 38.25 -16.99 12.55
CA GLY A 172 38.16 -15.57 12.18
C GLY A 172 38.99 -14.64 13.05
N CYS A 173 38.92 -13.34 12.75
CA CYS A 173 39.41 -12.25 13.61
C CYS A 173 38.76 -12.24 15.01
N ARG A 174 39.04 -11.20 15.83
CA ARG A 174 38.49 -11.04 17.20
C ARG A 174 36.95 -11.17 17.29
N HIS A 175 36.24 -10.87 16.20
CA HIS A 175 34.78 -10.97 16.09
C HIS A 175 34.29 -12.17 15.27
N GLY A 176 35.16 -13.14 14.95
CA GLY A 176 34.83 -14.34 14.16
C GLY A 176 34.35 -14.04 12.74
N SER A 177 34.69 -12.86 12.20
CA SER A 177 33.96 -12.20 11.11
C SER A 177 34.74 -12.08 9.79
N PHE A 178 36.04 -12.39 9.79
CA PHE A 178 36.93 -12.36 8.62
C PHE A 178 37.89 -13.54 8.74
N GLN A 179 38.00 -14.35 7.69
CA GLN A 179 38.76 -15.61 7.63
C GLN A 179 39.76 -15.57 6.46
N LEU A 180 40.74 -16.49 6.44
CA LEU A 180 41.67 -16.62 5.32
C LEU A 180 40.96 -17.18 4.06
N PRO A 181 41.38 -16.80 2.84
CA PRO A 181 40.95 -17.47 1.61
C PRO A 181 41.16 -18.99 1.69
N GLY A 182 40.22 -19.78 1.17
CA GLY A 182 40.28 -21.24 1.18
C GLY A 182 39.92 -21.92 2.52
N THR A 183 39.61 -21.20 3.60
CA THR A 183 39.33 -21.79 4.94
C THR A 183 38.22 -22.88 4.97
N LEU A 184 37.36 -22.97 3.96
CA LEU A 184 36.32 -24.00 3.83
C LEU A 184 36.66 -25.17 2.89
N ASN A 185 37.77 -25.15 2.15
CA ASN A 185 38.24 -26.21 1.24
C ASN A 185 37.15 -26.81 0.31
N CYS A 186 36.26 -25.96 -0.20
CA CYS A 186 35.15 -26.33 -1.08
C CYS A 186 35.04 -25.28 -2.20
N PRO A 187 34.57 -25.61 -3.42
CA PRO A 187 34.10 -24.60 -4.36
C PRO A 187 32.94 -23.80 -3.75
N ASP A 188 32.67 -22.61 -4.29
CA ASP A 188 31.55 -21.79 -3.86
C ASP A 188 30.21 -22.52 -4.05
N ASP A 189 29.64 -22.96 -2.92
CA ASP A 189 28.31 -23.57 -2.82
C ASP A 189 27.18 -22.52 -2.77
N TYR A 190 27.53 -21.22 -2.80
CA TYR A 190 26.60 -20.18 -3.23
C TYR A 190 26.46 -20.31 -4.74
N ILE A 191 25.35 -20.93 -5.16
CA ILE A 191 25.12 -21.35 -6.54
C ILE A 191 24.72 -20.14 -7.40
N ASP A 192 23.86 -19.26 -6.87
CA ASP A 192 23.25 -18.09 -7.53
C ASP A 192 22.70 -18.35 -8.96
N LYS A 193 22.33 -19.60 -9.28
CA LYS A 193 21.87 -19.97 -10.62
C LYS A 193 20.36 -19.84 -10.76
N PRO A 194 19.87 -19.10 -11.77
CA PRO A 194 18.44 -19.08 -12.10
C PRO A 194 17.94 -20.41 -12.70
N LEU A 195 16.65 -20.67 -12.55
CA LEU A 195 15.92 -21.76 -13.19
C LEU A 195 16.00 -21.66 -14.72
N TYR A 196 15.98 -22.79 -15.44
CA TYR A 196 16.11 -22.89 -16.91
C TYR A 196 17.19 -21.94 -17.50
N HIS A 197 18.40 -21.93 -16.94
CA HIS A 197 19.51 -21.05 -17.38
C HIS A 197 19.24 -19.53 -17.32
N GLY A 198 18.18 -19.07 -16.63
CA GLY A 198 17.75 -17.68 -16.71
C GLY A 198 16.85 -17.41 -17.91
N ALA A 199 16.25 -18.46 -18.50
CA ALA A 199 14.99 -18.34 -19.21
C ALA A 199 13.84 -18.22 -18.21
N TYR A 200 12.72 -17.67 -18.69
CA TYR A 200 11.71 -17.11 -17.82
C TYR A 200 10.27 -17.65 -18.15
N PHE A 201 9.48 -18.15 -17.16
CA PHE A 201 8.19 -18.91 -17.36
C PHE A 201 6.86 -18.33 -16.80
N THR A 202 5.70 -18.58 -17.49
CA THR A 202 4.43 -17.81 -17.40
C THR A 202 3.35 -18.29 -16.45
N ILE A 203 2.65 -17.37 -15.78
CA ILE A 203 1.24 -17.60 -15.34
C ILE A 203 0.37 -16.30 -15.32
N ASN A 204 -0.98 -16.44 -15.20
CA ASN A 204 -2.01 -15.41 -15.53
C ASN A 204 -3.34 -15.27 -14.60
N THR A 205 -3.84 -14.14 -13.98
CA THR A 205 -5.00 -13.90 -12.95
C THR A 205 -6.04 -12.68 -13.08
N LEU A 206 -7.39 -12.74 -12.74
CA LEU A 206 -8.67 -11.92 -13.17
C LEU A 206 -9.48 -10.77 -12.34
N MET A 207 -10.43 -9.97 -12.97
CA MET A 207 -11.24 -8.69 -12.56
C MET A 207 -12.83 -8.70 -12.13
N VAL A 208 -13.61 -7.56 -11.78
CA VAL A 208 -15.15 -7.31 -11.41
C VAL A 208 -15.72 -5.78 -11.49
N PHE A 209 -17.04 -5.30 -11.50
CA PHE A 209 -17.60 -3.89 -11.92
C PHE A 209 -19.14 -3.31 -11.53
N PRO A 210 -19.62 -2.01 -11.11
CA PRO A 210 -20.72 -0.93 -11.61
C PRO A 210 -20.78 0.63 -10.99
N ALA A 211 -21.68 1.74 -10.93
CA ALA A 211 -23.10 2.39 -11.24
C ALA A 211 -23.31 4.07 -11.22
N GLN A 212 -24.44 4.86 -11.66
CA GLN A 212 -24.64 6.45 -11.84
C GLN A 212 -25.99 7.37 -12.28
N VAL A 213 -25.98 8.75 -12.72
CA VAL A 213 -26.67 9.63 -13.91
C VAL A 213 -26.91 11.29 -13.81
N ASN A 214 -26.82 12.48 -14.64
CA ASN A 214 -26.39 13.17 -16.01
C ASN A 214 -25.99 14.81 -16.12
N ASP A 215 -26.08 16.01 -16.87
CA ASP A 215 -26.28 16.92 -18.14
C ASP A 215 -25.51 18.30 -18.07
N GLY A 216 -24.51 18.70 -18.87
CA GLY A 216 -24.77 19.77 -19.89
C GLY A 216 -23.75 20.91 -19.87
N VAL A 217 -23.92 22.02 -20.63
CA VAL A 217 -23.53 22.27 -22.06
C VAL A 217 -22.92 23.71 -22.14
N THR A 218 -22.15 24.21 -23.13
CA THR A 218 -22.02 23.96 -24.59
C THR A 218 -20.63 24.41 -25.14
N ALA A 219 -20.38 24.15 -26.45
CA ALA A 219 -19.16 24.36 -27.29
C ALA A 219 -18.62 25.82 -27.42
N ALA A 220 -17.46 26.14 -28.07
CA ALA A 220 -16.71 25.51 -29.19
C ALA A 220 -15.17 25.84 -29.13
N ALA A 221 -14.20 25.00 -29.54
CA ALA A 221 -13.73 24.63 -30.91
C ALA A 221 -12.90 25.75 -31.62
N THR A 222 -11.78 25.53 -32.35
CA THR A 222 -11.03 24.30 -32.72
C THR A 222 -9.56 24.59 -33.12
N GLN A 223 -8.70 23.56 -33.01
CA GLN A 223 -7.52 23.21 -33.86
C GLN A 223 -6.30 24.14 -34.11
N LEU A 224 -5.14 23.47 -34.20
CA LEU A 224 -3.84 24.00 -34.65
C LEU A 224 -3.77 24.11 -36.19
N THR A 225 -2.88 24.95 -36.70
CA THR A 225 -2.03 24.65 -37.87
C THR A 225 -0.58 25.10 -37.61
N SER A 226 0.35 24.78 -38.53
CA SER A 226 1.79 24.69 -38.27
C SER A 226 2.65 25.76 -38.96
N SER A 227 3.95 25.72 -38.64
CA SER A 227 5.14 26.28 -39.35
C SER A 227 5.79 27.55 -38.77
N GLY A 228 7.10 27.68 -39.02
CA GLY A 228 7.93 28.84 -38.65
C GLY A 228 9.14 28.52 -37.77
N MET A 229 10.36 28.69 -38.30
CA MET A 229 11.59 28.79 -37.51
C MET A 229 11.96 30.28 -37.35
N ALA A 230 12.49 30.70 -36.20
CA ALA A 230 13.56 31.71 -36.11
C ALA A 230 14.01 31.97 -34.65
N LEU A 231 15.25 32.44 -34.49
CA LEU A 231 15.84 32.97 -33.26
C LEU A 231 15.17 34.28 -32.82
N VAL A 232 15.10 34.50 -31.50
CA VAL A 232 15.76 35.66 -30.85
C VAL A 232 16.37 35.17 -29.53
N ASP A 233 17.61 35.57 -29.25
CA ASP A 233 18.32 35.21 -28.02
C ASP A 233 17.91 36.04 -26.79
N GLY A 234 18.05 35.41 -25.62
CA GLY A 234 18.68 36.05 -24.46
C GLY A 234 17.85 37.01 -23.61
N ILE A 235 17.54 36.57 -22.38
CA ILE A 235 18.10 37.18 -21.17
C ILE A 235 18.42 36.06 -20.18
N MET A 236 19.68 35.95 -19.75
CA MET A 236 20.07 35.05 -18.67
C MET A 236 19.76 35.70 -17.31
N ALA A 237 18.65 35.30 -16.70
CA ALA A 237 18.41 35.52 -15.27
C ALA A 237 19.00 34.35 -14.46
N THR A 238 20.34 34.27 -14.41
CA THR A 238 21.04 33.25 -13.60
C THR A 238 20.80 33.48 -12.10
N GLY A 239 20.39 32.44 -11.37
CA GLY A 239 20.63 32.39 -9.92
C GLY A 239 19.48 31.94 -9.03
N PHE A 240 18.99 30.70 -9.18
CA PHE A 240 18.56 29.90 -8.02
C PHE A 240 18.83 28.38 -8.22
N HIS A 241 20.04 28.05 -8.68
CA HIS A 241 20.58 26.69 -8.51
C HIS A 241 21.26 26.60 -7.13
N THR A 242 20.54 26.05 -6.15
CA THR A 242 21.13 25.53 -4.90
C THR A 242 20.74 24.07 -4.73
N ASN A 243 21.73 23.19 -4.52
CA ASN A 243 21.56 21.74 -4.46
C ASN A 243 20.95 21.25 -3.13
N ASP A 244 19.75 21.71 -2.80
CA ASP A 244 18.96 21.16 -1.68
C ASP A 244 18.44 19.75 -2.06
N ARG A 245 19.30 18.74 -1.85
CA ARG A 245 18.90 17.33 -1.97
C ARG A 245 17.84 17.04 -0.89
N ARG A 246 16.58 16.82 -1.33
CA ARG A 246 15.42 16.40 -0.50
C ARG A 246 15.84 15.44 0.61
N ARG A 247 15.33 15.69 1.82
CA ARG A 247 15.96 15.26 3.09
C ARG A 247 15.99 13.75 3.26
N LEU A 248 15.11 13.02 2.58
CA LEU A 248 15.11 11.54 2.53
C LEU A 248 16.50 10.98 2.22
N CYS A 249 17.10 11.39 1.11
CA CYS A 249 18.29 10.75 0.54
C CYS A 249 19.61 11.43 0.93
N SER A 250 19.54 12.57 1.62
CA SER A 250 20.69 13.32 2.17
C SER A 250 20.82 13.17 3.68
N HIS A 251 19.71 12.91 4.40
CA HIS A 251 19.67 12.97 5.87
C HIS A 251 18.81 11.88 6.55
N VAL A 252 17.91 11.16 5.88
CA VAL A 252 17.09 10.11 6.53
C VAL A 252 17.66 8.71 6.29
N PHE A 253 17.92 8.35 5.04
CA PHE A 253 18.48 7.04 4.65
C PHE A 253 19.98 7.10 4.40
N VAL A 254 20.68 6.00 4.67
CA VAL A 254 22.15 5.87 4.53
C VAL A 254 22.58 5.99 3.06
N ALA A 255 21.75 5.49 2.15
CA ALA A 255 21.84 5.69 0.71
C ALA A 255 20.42 5.62 0.12
N CYS A 256 20.24 6.18 -1.08
CA CYS A 256 19.05 5.94 -1.90
C CYS A 256 19.49 5.30 -3.21
N TYR A 257 18.80 4.21 -3.57
CA TYR A 257 18.95 3.52 -4.84
C TYR A 257 17.60 3.57 -5.57
N HIS A 258 17.65 3.68 -6.89
CA HIS A 258 16.51 3.43 -7.76
C HIS A 258 16.80 2.17 -8.58
N THR A 259 15.78 1.60 -9.20
CA THR A 259 15.95 0.56 -10.21
C THR A 259 14.89 0.79 -11.26
N ASP A 260 15.32 1.05 -12.49
CA ASP A 260 14.39 1.31 -13.58
C ASP A 260 13.82 -0.01 -14.08
N VAL A 261 12.49 -0.08 -14.12
CA VAL A 261 11.71 -1.26 -14.51
C VAL A 261 10.74 -0.87 -15.61
N TRP A 262 10.90 -1.50 -16.76
CA TRP A 262 9.89 -1.45 -17.82
C TRP A 262 8.90 -2.60 -17.64
N VAL A 263 9.49 -3.79 -17.73
CA VAL A 263 8.85 -5.08 -17.52
C VAL A 263 9.82 -5.84 -16.66
N TYR A 264 11.00 -6.17 -17.20
CA TYR A 264 12.19 -6.51 -16.42
C TYR A 264 12.96 -5.26 -16.00
N ALA A 265 13.88 -5.43 -15.06
CA ALA A 265 14.92 -4.47 -14.74
C ALA A 265 15.83 -4.24 -15.97
N LEU A 266 16.22 -2.98 -16.19
CA LEU A 266 17.11 -2.64 -17.31
C LEU A 266 18.58 -2.94 -16.96
N GLY A 267 19.30 -3.59 -17.89
CA GLY A 267 20.73 -3.85 -17.76
C GLY A 267 21.62 -2.69 -18.25
N PRO A 268 22.95 -2.73 -17.99
CA PRO A 268 23.88 -1.71 -18.46
C PRO A 268 24.07 -1.68 -19.99
N GLU A 269 23.72 -2.75 -20.72
CA GLU A 269 23.75 -2.80 -22.19
C GLU A 269 22.42 -2.33 -22.83
N GLY A 270 21.92 -1.17 -22.42
CA GLY A 270 20.60 -0.64 -22.82
C GLY A 270 20.37 -0.48 -24.35
N SER A 271 21.41 -0.58 -25.17
CA SER A 271 21.31 -0.56 -26.64
C SER A 271 20.66 -1.81 -27.25
N LYS A 272 20.46 -2.90 -26.49
CA LYS A 272 19.90 -4.17 -26.98
C LYS A 272 18.45 -4.46 -26.53
N GLU A 273 17.91 -3.77 -25.52
CA GLU A 273 16.61 -4.12 -24.90
C GLU A 273 15.38 -3.86 -25.81
N MET A 274 15.58 -3.20 -26.96
CA MET A 274 14.58 -3.02 -28.02
C MET A 274 14.64 -4.07 -29.15
N ASP A 275 15.63 -4.98 -29.12
CA ASP A 275 15.80 -6.00 -30.16
C ASP A 275 14.73 -7.10 -30.05
N VAL A 276 13.94 -7.26 -31.11
CA VAL A 276 12.89 -8.29 -31.22
C VAL A 276 13.43 -9.70 -31.37
N SER A 277 14.70 -9.87 -31.77
CA SER A 277 15.36 -11.19 -31.80
C SER A 277 15.67 -11.73 -30.39
N LEU A 278 15.65 -10.86 -29.37
CA LEU A 278 15.74 -11.22 -27.94
C LEU A 278 14.36 -11.44 -27.29
N GLY A 279 13.31 -11.51 -28.11
CA GLY A 279 11.93 -11.82 -27.71
C GLY A 279 11.61 -13.31 -27.67
N GLY A 280 10.45 -13.69 -28.20
CA GLY A 280 10.06 -15.10 -28.42
C GLY A 280 9.69 -15.90 -27.17
N ASN A 281 9.77 -15.28 -26.00
CA ASN A 281 9.26 -15.80 -24.73
C ASN A 281 8.09 -14.92 -24.28
N ASP A 282 7.09 -15.51 -23.63
CA ASP A 282 5.93 -14.76 -23.13
C ASP A 282 6.33 -13.86 -21.95
N ILE A 283 5.46 -12.96 -21.47
CA ILE A 283 5.64 -12.25 -20.19
C ILE A 283 4.94 -13.05 -19.14
N ASN A 284 5.70 -13.36 -18.11
CA ASN A 284 5.60 -14.71 -17.65
C ASN A 284 5.23 -14.75 -16.13
N VAL A 285 5.96 -15.27 -15.13
CA VAL A 285 5.73 -14.91 -13.71
C VAL A 285 6.94 -14.75 -12.79
N THR A 286 7.84 -15.71 -12.63
CA THR A 286 8.76 -15.72 -11.46
C THR A 286 10.09 -14.85 -11.34
N GLN A 287 10.91 -14.40 -12.36
CA GLN A 287 11.85 -13.21 -12.78
C GLN A 287 11.41 -11.72 -12.86
N ILE A 288 10.33 -11.25 -13.54
CA ILE A 288 9.83 -9.92 -13.20
C ILE A 288 9.52 -10.04 -11.71
N LEU A 289 8.81 -11.11 -11.26
CA LEU A 289 8.90 -11.45 -9.85
C LEU A 289 10.46 -11.55 -9.51
N GLU A 290 11.34 -12.32 -10.09
CA GLU A 290 12.66 -12.64 -9.52
C GLU A 290 13.74 -11.50 -9.47
N GLU A 291 13.37 -10.23 -9.67
CA GLU A 291 14.27 -9.06 -9.69
C GLU A 291 14.16 -7.98 -8.58
N LEU A 292 13.24 -7.94 -7.58
CA LEU A 292 13.34 -6.97 -6.43
C LEU A 292 13.70 -7.59 -5.10
N ASN A 293 13.64 -8.88 -4.94
CA ASN A 293 14.39 -9.47 -3.83
C ASN A 293 15.89 -9.19 -4.13
N GLN A 294 16.27 -8.89 -5.39
CA GLN A 294 17.56 -8.28 -5.78
C GLN A 294 17.74 -6.81 -5.37
N VAL A 295 16.71 -6.11 -4.89
CA VAL A 295 16.80 -4.82 -4.17
C VAL A 295 16.59 -5.01 -2.67
N VAL A 296 15.48 -5.57 -2.17
CA VAL A 296 15.23 -5.60 -0.70
C VAL A 296 15.55 -6.88 0.06
N THR A 297 16.18 -7.88 -0.57
CA THR A 297 17.15 -8.72 0.16
C THR A 297 18.59 -8.43 -0.26
N GLN A 298 18.85 -7.27 -0.89
CA GLN A 298 20.22 -6.72 -0.77
C GLN A 298 20.52 -6.55 0.72
N PRO A 299 21.75 -6.84 1.17
CA PRO A 299 22.18 -6.60 2.54
C PRO A 299 22.01 -5.14 3.03
N GLN A 300 21.74 -4.19 2.12
CA GLN A 300 21.52 -2.78 2.41
C GLN A 300 20.06 -2.44 2.77
N MET A 301 19.08 -3.30 2.47
CA MET A 301 17.66 -3.03 2.64
C MET A 301 17.08 -3.82 3.81
N ASN A 302 17.08 -3.17 4.97
CA ASN A 302 16.80 -3.74 6.29
C ASN A 302 15.54 -3.10 6.94
N GLU A 303 15.34 -3.31 8.24
CA GLU A 303 14.15 -2.83 8.99
C GLU A 303 14.03 -1.30 9.15
N ASP A 304 15.16 -0.59 9.06
CA ASP A 304 15.25 0.87 9.03
C ASP A 304 15.18 1.44 7.60
N SER A 305 15.22 0.60 6.57
CA SER A 305 15.10 1.03 5.18
C SER A 305 13.64 1.32 4.81
N ALA A 306 13.41 2.20 3.83
CA ALA A 306 12.10 2.40 3.23
C ALA A 306 12.14 2.09 1.73
N LEU A 307 11.08 1.45 1.24
CA LEU A 307 10.89 1.15 -0.17
C LEU A 307 9.63 1.88 -0.61
N VAL A 308 9.80 2.92 -1.42
CA VAL A 308 8.72 3.46 -2.25
C VAL A 308 8.74 2.66 -3.54
N LEU A 309 7.60 2.08 -3.87
CA LEU A 309 7.45 1.21 -5.01
C LEU A 309 6.15 1.55 -5.73
N ASN A 310 6.26 1.89 -7.01
CA ASN A 310 5.12 2.20 -7.87
C ASN A 310 5.00 1.21 -9.00
N ALA A 311 3.85 1.21 -9.65
CA ALA A 311 3.63 0.32 -10.76
C ALA A 311 4.10 0.89 -12.12
N GLY A 312 4.99 0.17 -12.82
CA GLY A 312 5.54 0.60 -14.10
C GLY A 312 4.47 0.66 -15.20
N VAL A 313 4.24 1.84 -15.78
CA VAL A 313 3.31 2.06 -16.89
C VAL A 313 3.63 1.19 -18.12
N HIS A 314 4.92 0.89 -18.31
CA HIS A 314 5.44 -0.02 -19.33
C HIS A 314 4.93 -1.46 -19.20
N LEU A 315 4.31 -1.79 -18.09
CA LEU A 315 3.82 -3.12 -17.83
C LEU A 315 2.35 -3.26 -18.26
N LEU A 316 1.52 -2.23 -18.01
CA LEU A 316 0.10 -2.21 -18.36
C LEU A 316 -0.19 -2.47 -19.85
N LYS A 317 0.72 -2.03 -20.72
CA LYS A 317 0.67 -2.21 -22.18
C LYS A 317 1.10 -3.58 -22.68
N SER A 318 2.01 -4.22 -21.96
CA SER A 318 2.59 -5.52 -22.29
C SER A 318 1.76 -6.65 -21.70
N THR A 319 0.59 -6.34 -21.14
CA THR A 319 -0.10 -7.19 -20.19
C THR A 319 -1.62 -6.99 -20.20
N THR A 320 -2.37 -7.75 -19.43
CA THR A 320 -3.85 -7.88 -19.39
C THR A 320 -4.44 -7.42 -18.00
N PHE A 321 -5.73 -7.56 -17.67
CA PHE A 321 -6.27 -7.69 -16.28
C PHE A 321 -6.79 -9.11 -16.05
N LYS A 322 -6.32 -10.02 -16.91
CA LYS A 322 -5.71 -11.20 -16.37
C LYS A 322 -4.18 -11.00 -16.04
N ASN A 323 -3.57 -9.83 -16.34
CA ASN A 323 -2.13 -9.49 -16.57
C ASN A 323 -1.14 -8.70 -15.60
N TYR A 324 -1.52 -8.06 -14.50
CA TYR A 324 -0.62 -7.51 -13.44
C TYR A 324 -0.95 -7.80 -11.83
N GLN A 325 -1.70 -8.90 -11.46
CA GLN A 325 -2.28 -9.77 -10.31
C GLN A 325 -1.60 -11.10 -10.13
N LYS A 326 -0.50 -11.30 -10.82
CA LYS A 326 0.35 -12.44 -10.56
C LYS A 326 1.72 -12.04 -10.10
N ILE A 327 1.75 -10.79 -9.65
CA ILE A 327 2.92 -9.88 -9.62
C ILE A 327 2.49 -9.13 -8.15
N ILE A 328 1.48 -8.19 -7.95
CA ILE A 328 1.25 -7.20 -6.78
C ILE A 328 0.76 -7.64 -5.35
N ARG A 329 0.11 -8.78 -5.06
CA ARG A 329 -0.22 -9.23 -3.67
C ARG A 329 0.99 -10.05 -3.24
N GLY A 330 1.72 -10.58 -4.21
CA GLY A 330 3.15 -10.80 -4.20
C GLY A 330 3.69 -9.53 -3.64
N PHE A 331 3.31 -8.38 -4.21
CA PHE A 331 3.58 -7.05 -3.62
C PHE A 331 2.85 -6.67 -2.33
N ILE A 332 2.51 -7.66 -1.53
CA ILE A 332 2.41 -7.59 -0.07
C ILE A 332 3.32 -8.65 0.56
N LYS A 333 3.39 -9.84 -0.04
CA LYS A 333 4.14 -11.01 0.42
C LYS A 333 5.55 -10.71 0.92
N LEU A 334 6.47 -10.03 0.22
CA LEU A 334 7.71 -9.65 0.91
C LEU A 334 7.57 -8.47 1.83
N LEU A 335 6.70 -7.51 1.51
CA LEU A 335 6.58 -6.29 2.32
C LEU A 335 6.08 -6.64 3.72
N LYS A 336 5.55 -7.86 3.84
CA LYS A 336 5.45 -8.75 4.98
C LYS A 336 6.72 -9.58 5.28
N ASP A 337 7.02 -10.58 4.45
CA ASP A 337 7.69 -11.82 4.86
C ASP A 337 9.22 -11.80 4.79
N ASN A 338 9.78 -10.92 3.95
CA ASN A 338 11.22 -10.88 3.67
C ASN A 338 11.77 -9.45 3.61
N TYR A 339 10.91 -8.44 3.70
CA TYR A 339 11.31 -7.05 3.93
C TYR A 339 10.68 -6.59 5.22
N HIS A 340 11.57 -6.26 6.15
CA HIS A 340 11.21 -5.83 7.47
C HIS A 340 11.19 -4.28 7.56
N GLY A 341 11.58 -3.61 6.46
CA GLY A 341 11.57 -2.16 6.29
C GLY A 341 10.18 -1.58 5.98
N LYS A 342 10.15 -0.27 5.73
CA LYS A 342 8.92 0.50 5.51
C LYS A 342 8.54 0.49 4.03
N ALA A 343 7.69 -0.46 3.67
CA ALA A 343 6.97 -0.46 2.40
C ALA A 343 6.02 0.75 2.29
N VAL A 344 6.02 1.45 1.17
CA VAL A 344 5.06 2.53 0.86
C VAL A 344 4.60 2.41 -0.58
N TRP A 345 3.38 1.88 -0.77
CA TRP A 345 2.76 1.70 -2.07
C TRP A 345 2.46 3.05 -2.74
N LYS A 346 3.04 3.32 -3.91
CA LYS A 346 2.81 4.55 -4.69
C LYS A 346 2.02 4.23 -5.95
N THR A 347 0.89 4.89 -6.18
CA THR A 347 0.09 4.65 -7.40
C THR A 347 0.78 5.13 -8.69
N ILE A 348 0.29 4.68 -9.84
CA ILE A 348 0.72 5.16 -11.17
C ILE A 348 0.09 6.54 -11.44
N PRO A 349 0.83 7.49 -12.04
CA PRO A 349 0.21 8.69 -12.59
C PRO A 349 -0.70 8.44 -13.80
N SER A 350 -1.51 9.43 -14.16
CA SER A 350 -2.36 9.45 -15.37
C SER A 350 -1.54 9.56 -16.66
N LEU A 351 -2.08 9.15 -17.81
CA LEU A 351 -1.46 9.31 -19.13
C LEU A 351 -1.85 10.63 -19.82
N GLY A 352 -0.94 11.13 -20.67
CA GLY A 352 -1.21 12.23 -21.62
C GLY A 352 -2.13 11.80 -22.78
N ARG A 353 -1.90 12.36 -23.98
CA ARG A 353 -2.66 11.94 -25.17
C ARG A 353 -2.04 10.69 -25.79
N GLN A 354 -2.88 9.79 -26.31
CA GLN A 354 -2.45 8.58 -27.01
C GLN A 354 -1.59 8.88 -28.25
N THR A 355 -1.77 10.07 -28.84
CA THR A 355 -1.01 10.60 -29.97
C THR A 355 0.46 10.90 -29.66
N GLU A 356 0.78 11.25 -28.42
CA GLU A 356 2.11 11.73 -27.98
C GLU A 356 3.07 10.58 -27.62
N LEU A 357 2.54 9.37 -27.38
CA LEU A 357 3.31 8.15 -27.11
C LEU A 357 4.23 7.76 -28.29
N TYR A 358 5.28 7.00 -28.04
CA TYR A 358 6.17 6.46 -29.10
C TYR A 358 5.43 5.51 -30.08
N THR A 359 5.95 5.32 -31.30
CA THR A 359 5.25 4.66 -32.41
C THR A 359 5.15 3.14 -32.30
N GLY A 360 4.02 2.57 -32.75
CA GLY A 360 3.83 1.12 -32.96
C GLY A 360 2.54 0.57 -32.34
N CYS A 361 2.17 -0.67 -32.69
CA CYS A 361 0.95 -1.33 -32.23
C CYS A 361 0.84 -1.43 -30.69
N CYS A 362 1.97 -1.41 -29.97
CA CYS A 362 2.02 -1.41 -28.51
C CYS A 362 1.50 -0.14 -27.82
N ARG A 363 1.15 0.92 -28.57
CA ARG A 363 0.33 2.03 -28.01
C ARG A 363 -1.02 1.51 -27.48
N ARG A 364 -1.65 0.56 -28.19
CA ARG A 364 -3.03 0.06 -27.99
C ARG A 364 -3.46 -0.20 -26.54
N PHE A 365 -2.54 -0.67 -25.70
CA PHE A 365 -2.84 -1.16 -24.35
C PHE A 365 -2.39 -0.19 -23.23
N HIS A 366 -1.81 0.98 -23.57
CA HIS A 366 -1.56 2.09 -22.65
C HIS A 366 -2.84 2.92 -22.44
N THR A 367 -3.86 2.37 -21.77
CA THR A 367 -5.13 3.11 -21.59
C THR A 367 -5.25 3.71 -20.20
N GLU A 368 -5.84 4.90 -20.12
CA GLU A 368 -6.10 5.61 -18.87
C GLU A 368 -7.05 4.81 -17.96
N GLN A 369 -7.99 4.09 -18.57
CA GLN A 369 -8.97 3.28 -17.88
C GLN A 369 -8.33 2.01 -17.33
N ARG A 370 -7.32 1.45 -18.01
CA ARG A 370 -6.44 0.43 -17.41
C ARG A 370 -5.73 1.05 -16.22
N ILE A 371 -5.00 2.16 -16.34
CA ILE A 371 -4.33 2.81 -15.18
C ILE A 371 -5.27 3.01 -13.97
N LYS A 372 -6.44 3.66 -14.16
CA LYS A 372 -7.43 3.90 -13.09
C LYS A 372 -7.79 2.62 -12.34
N LEU A 373 -8.04 1.56 -13.08
CA LEU A 373 -8.58 0.29 -12.61
C LEU A 373 -7.51 -0.61 -12.01
N PHE A 374 -6.32 -0.57 -12.61
CA PHE A 374 -5.10 -1.18 -12.14
C PHE A 374 -4.76 -0.57 -10.77
N ASN A 375 -4.67 0.77 -10.67
CA ASN A 375 -4.51 1.52 -9.41
C ASN A 375 -5.62 1.22 -8.38
N ALA A 376 -6.90 1.29 -8.79
CA ALA A 376 -8.02 1.08 -7.86
C ALA A 376 -8.05 -0.33 -7.27
N TYR A 377 -7.49 -1.29 -8.02
CA TYR A 377 -7.24 -2.60 -7.47
C TYR A 377 -6.00 -2.57 -6.57
N ALA A 378 -4.85 -2.04 -7.00
CA ALA A 378 -3.65 -1.85 -6.18
C ALA A 378 -3.94 -1.33 -4.77
N MET A 379 -4.68 -0.23 -4.70
CA MET A 379 -4.96 0.51 -3.49
C MET A 379 -5.86 -0.29 -2.57
N SER A 380 -6.97 -0.86 -3.08
CA SER A 380 -7.95 -1.72 -2.36
C SER A 380 -7.34 -2.80 -1.44
N LYS A 381 -6.09 -3.09 -1.69
CA LYS A 381 -5.45 -4.38 -1.61
C LYS A 381 -4.13 -4.19 -0.88
N MET A 382 -3.36 -3.15 -1.20
CA MET A 382 -2.38 -2.56 -0.28
C MET A 382 -3.04 -1.98 1.00
N CYS A 383 -4.28 -1.51 0.93
CA CYS A 383 -5.10 -1.17 2.11
C CYS A 383 -5.39 -2.40 2.99
N GLU A 384 -5.92 -3.49 2.41
CA GLU A 384 -6.05 -4.79 3.08
C GLU A 384 -4.72 -5.31 3.62
N ALA A 385 -3.60 -4.87 3.05
CA ALA A 385 -2.27 -5.23 3.50
C ALA A 385 -1.86 -4.59 4.83
N SER A 386 -2.56 -3.54 5.27
CA SER A 386 -2.03 -2.51 6.19
C SER A 386 -0.76 -1.83 5.68
N ILE A 387 -0.45 -1.93 4.39
CA ILE A 387 0.71 -1.26 3.79
C ILE A 387 0.35 0.20 3.52
N PRO A 388 1.20 1.15 3.95
CA PRO A 388 1.01 2.57 3.68
C PRO A 388 0.79 2.85 2.19
N VAL A 389 -0.26 3.62 1.86
CA VAL A 389 -0.56 4.05 0.50
C VAL A 389 -0.27 5.53 0.32
N LEU A 390 0.55 5.84 -0.69
CA LEU A 390 0.88 7.16 -1.18
C LEU A 390 0.19 7.34 -2.55
N ASP A 391 -1.09 7.72 -2.53
CA ASP A 391 -1.84 7.91 -3.77
C ASP A 391 -1.42 9.22 -4.45
N ILE A 392 -0.93 9.09 -5.69
CA ILE A 392 -0.50 10.18 -6.56
C ILE A 392 -1.30 10.24 -7.88
N TYR A 393 -2.20 9.29 -8.11
CA TYR A 393 -2.96 9.21 -9.36
C TYR A 393 -3.82 10.48 -9.56
N PRO A 394 -4.67 10.92 -8.61
CA PRO A 394 -5.51 12.09 -8.83
C PRO A 394 -4.70 13.40 -8.82
N ILE A 395 -3.49 13.42 -8.25
CA ILE A 395 -2.52 14.53 -8.36
C ILE A 395 -2.14 14.74 -9.83
N SER A 396 -1.63 13.68 -10.47
CA SER A 396 -1.19 13.72 -11.87
C SER A 396 -2.35 13.91 -12.87
N ALA A 397 -3.48 13.21 -12.69
CA ALA A 397 -4.67 13.35 -13.54
C ALA A 397 -5.23 14.78 -13.53
N SER A 398 -5.06 15.48 -12.41
CA SER A 398 -5.50 16.87 -12.24
C SER A 398 -4.59 17.89 -12.91
N TYR A 399 -3.32 17.54 -13.19
CA TYR A 399 -2.32 18.47 -13.70
C TYR A 399 -2.74 19.05 -15.06
N ALA A 400 -2.44 20.34 -15.27
CA ALA A 400 -2.96 21.10 -16.40
C ALA A 400 -2.21 20.77 -17.70
N GLU A 401 -0.88 20.88 -17.65
CA GLU A 401 0.04 20.72 -18.79
C GLU A 401 0.21 19.26 -19.24
N GLY A 402 -0.20 18.30 -18.40
CA GLY A 402 -0.12 16.86 -18.70
C GLY A 402 1.32 16.32 -18.64
N THR A 403 1.69 15.51 -19.62
CA THR A 403 2.99 14.82 -19.70
C THR A 403 3.89 15.42 -20.77
N ILE A 404 5.20 15.21 -20.59
CA ILE A 404 6.27 15.72 -21.47
C ILE A 404 6.28 14.97 -22.82
N ASP A 405 5.96 13.68 -22.80
CA ASP A 405 6.11 12.73 -23.93
C ASP A 405 4.94 11.71 -24.01
N GLY A 406 3.78 12.09 -23.47
CA GLY A 406 2.65 11.18 -23.27
C GLY A 406 2.71 10.38 -21.96
N ILE A 407 3.89 10.18 -21.35
CA ILE A 407 4.08 9.33 -20.15
C ILE A 407 4.65 10.07 -18.93
N HIS A 408 5.73 10.83 -19.10
CA HIS A 408 6.53 11.38 -17.99
C HIS A 408 6.04 12.76 -17.54
N TYR A 409 6.21 13.07 -16.26
CA TYR A 409 5.85 14.36 -15.65
C TYR A 409 7.10 15.10 -15.14
N PRO A 410 7.09 16.44 -15.05
CA PRO A 410 8.06 17.19 -14.27
C PRO A 410 8.09 16.71 -12.81
N HIS A 411 9.27 16.65 -12.19
CA HIS A 411 9.43 16.15 -10.82
C HIS A 411 8.65 16.97 -9.77
N SER A 412 8.41 18.26 -10.02
CA SER A 412 7.62 19.15 -9.17
C SER A 412 6.18 18.66 -8.96
N VAL A 413 5.62 17.87 -9.88
CA VAL A 413 4.27 17.30 -9.82
C VAL A 413 4.08 16.39 -8.58
N PHE A 414 5.15 15.81 -8.03
CA PHE A 414 5.09 14.86 -6.92
C PHE A 414 5.62 15.41 -5.57
N TYR A 415 5.97 16.69 -5.49
CA TYR A 415 6.52 17.32 -4.28
C TYR A 415 5.63 17.15 -3.01
N SER A 416 4.31 17.22 -3.14
CA SER A 416 3.39 16.98 -2.01
C SER A 416 3.38 15.51 -1.54
N ALA A 417 3.69 14.57 -2.43
CA ALA A 417 3.86 13.16 -2.11
C ALA A 417 5.23 12.89 -1.47
N GLU A 418 6.28 13.56 -1.92
CA GLU A 418 7.60 13.57 -1.25
C GLU A 418 7.47 14.10 0.19
N GLU A 419 6.69 15.14 0.43
CA GLU A 419 6.46 15.72 1.76
C GLU A 419 5.61 14.83 2.67
N ALA A 420 4.55 14.20 2.14
CA ALA A 420 3.77 13.21 2.89
C ALA A 420 4.61 11.98 3.27
N LEU A 421 5.51 11.55 2.37
CA LEU A 421 6.48 10.48 2.60
C LEU A 421 7.56 10.87 3.60
N GLU A 422 8.17 12.06 3.49
CA GLU A 422 9.08 12.62 4.49
C GLU A 422 8.40 12.66 5.86
N LYS A 423 7.17 13.16 5.93
CA LYS A 423 6.39 13.19 7.17
C LYS A 423 6.18 11.80 7.74
N TYR A 424 5.73 10.82 6.94
CA TYR A 424 5.54 9.44 7.41
C TYR A 424 6.83 8.82 7.96
N LEU A 425 7.94 9.00 7.25
CA LEU A 425 9.24 8.39 7.58
C LEU A 425 10.03 9.16 8.66
N THR A 426 9.55 10.34 9.12
CA THR A 426 10.22 11.15 10.17
C THR A 426 9.37 11.45 11.40
N THR A 427 8.03 11.39 11.34
CA THR A 427 7.15 12.05 12.34
C THR A 427 6.74 11.16 13.53
N GLN A 428 7.39 10.01 13.77
CA GLN A 428 7.24 9.26 15.04
C GLN A 428 7.92 9.96 16.25
N ARG A 429 7.81 11.29 16.37
CA ARG A 429 8.59 12.11 17.33
C ARG A 429 7.88 13.27 18.03
N TYR A 430 6.66 13.66 17.69
CA TYR A 430 6.03 14.87 18.28
C TYR A 430 4.70 14.63 19.03
N GLY A 431 4.79 14.62 20.36
CA GLY A 431 3.69 14.53 21.32
C GLY A 431 4.21 14.43 22.77
N GLN A 432 3.41 14.58 23.84
CA GLN A 432 1.95 14.78 23.89
C GLN A 432 1.57 16.27 23.68
N GLU A 433 0.50 16.76 24.34
CA GLU A 433 0.04 18.16 24.46
C GLU A 433 -0.34 18.90 23.17
N PHE A 434 -1.65 18.96 22.93
CA PHE A 434 -2.44 20.20 23.07
C PHE A 434 -3.93 19.79 23.12
N LEU A 435 -4.79 20.58 23.78
CA LEU A 435 -6.17 20.24 24.21
C LEU A 435 -6.30 19.48 25.55
N GLN A 436 -5.85 20.11 26.63
CA GLN A 436 -6.66 20.24 27.85
C GLN A 436 -6.22 21.52 28.57
N GLY A 437 -7.15 22.35 29.03
CA GLY A 437 -6.80 23.65 29.63
C GLY A 437 -7.72 24.85 29.32
N GLN A 438 -9.04 24.65 29.34
CA GLN A 438 -9.99 25.71 29.72
C GLN A 438 -11.37 25.09 30.00
N ASP A 439 -11.64 24.86 31.28
CA ASP A 439 -12.96 24.50 31.80
C ASP A 439 -13.63 25.74 32.43
N ASP A 440 -14.91 25.58 32.80
CA ASP A 440 -15.75 26.47 33.61
C ASP A 440 -15.99 27.92 33.16
N PHE A 441 -17.21 28.17 32.70
CA PHE A 441 -18.11 29.09 33.41
C PHE A 441 -19.58 28.74 33.13
N ASP A 442 -20.26 28.16 34.13
CA ASP A 442 -21.71 27.95 34.12
C ASP A 442 -22.44 29.29 34.34
N LEU A 443 -23.55 29.52 33.62
CA LEU A 443 -24.56 30.48 34.07
C LEU A 443 -25.97 30.08 33.60
N VAL A 444 -26.81 29.70 34.56
CA VAL A 444 -28.23 29.43 34.37
C VAL A 444 -29.00 30.74 34.18
N LEU A 445 -29.93 30.79 33.23
CA LEU A 445 -30.98 31.83 33.22
C LEU A 445 -32.29 31.33 32.57
N THR A 446 -33.41 31.68 33.19
CA THR A 446 -34.76 31.26 32.83
C THR A 446 -35.58 32.41 32.23
N CYS A 447 -36.69 32.07 31.55
CA CYS A 447 -37.63 33.01 30.93
C CYS A 447 -38.44 33.79 32.00
N PRO A 448 -38.86 35.05 31.75
CA PRO A 448 -40.25 35.27 31.32
C PRO A 448 -40.52 36.50 30.39
N LEU A 449 -41.79 36.62 29.97
CA LEU A 449 -42.40 37.75 29.23
C LEU A 449 -42.64 39.01 30.10
N PRO A 450 -42.84 40.18 29.45
CA PRO A 450 -44.00 41.02 29.79
C PRO A 450 -44.73 41.64 28.56
N LEU A 451 -45.75 42.47 28.83
CA LEU A 451 -46.67 43.14 27.88
C LEU A 451 -46.82 44.64 28.29
N LEU A 452 -47.63 45.55 27.72
CA LEU A 452 -48.78 45.49 26.79
C LEU A 452 -49.02 46.88 26.11
N THR A 453 -49.76 46.94 24.99
CA THR A 453 -50.37 48.16 24.36
C THR A 453 -49.40 49.23 23.82
N CYS A 454 -49.78 50.18 22.94
CA CYS A 454 -51.10 50.54 22.39
C CYS A 454 -51.07 50.75 20.85
N ALA A 455 -52.19 51.15 20.23
CA ALA A 455 -52.44 51.04 18.79
C ALA A 455 -52.41 52.36 18.00
N MET A 456 -52.21 52.26 16.68
CA MET A 456 -53.20 52.79 15.71
C MET A 456 -53.10 52.11 14.33
N ARG A 457 -54.13 52.29 13.49
CA ARG A 457 -54.32 51.56 12.21
C ARG A 457 -53.57 52.22 11.05
N LEU A 458 -53.02 51.41 10.13
CA LEU A 458 -53.17 51.62 8.68
C LEU A 458 -52.75 50.38 7.86
N SER A 459 -53.39 50.21 6.69
CA SER A 459 -53.02 49.32 5.58
C SER A 459 -52.69 47.84 5.89
N SER A 460 -53.74 47.01 5.91
CA SER A 460 -53.67 45.54 5.91
C SER A 460 -52.78 44.95 4.79
N VAL A 461 -52.56 45.70 3.71
CA VAL A 461 -51.67 45.34 2.59
C VAL A 461 -50.20 45.32 3.03
N ILE A 462 -49.76 46.24 3.89
CA ILE A 462 -48.37 46.30 4.36
C ILE A 462 -48.10 45.17 5.36
N ILE A 463 -49.09 44.81 6.20
CA ILE A 463 -48.97 43.64 7.07
C ILE A 463 -48.96 42.35 6.25
N LEU A 464 -49.79 42.22 5.20
CA LEU A 464 -49.72 41.06 4.32
C LEU A 464 -48.35 41.00 3.61
N VAL A 465 -47.85 42.10 3.04
CA VAL A 465 -46.53 42.13 2.40
C VAL A 465 -45.40 41.88 3.40
N TYR A 466 -45.46 42.37 4.63
CA TYR A 466 -44.41 42.15 5.64
C TYR A 466 -44.46 40.76 6.29
N VAL A 467 -45.66 40.18 6.45
CA VAL A 467 -45.84 38.78 6.90
C VAL A 467 -45.51 37.80 5.79
N VAL A 468 -45.83 38.10 4.52
CA VAL A 468 -45.37 37.33 3.36
C VAL A 468 -43.87 37.50 3.17
N SER A 469 -43.30 38.71 3.27
CA SER A 469 -41.84 38.90 3.23
C SER A 469 -41.13 38.21 4.41
N ARG A 470 -41.78 38.07 5.57
CA ARG A 470 -41.24 37.26 6.68
C ARG A 470 -41.45 35.78 6.50
N SER A 471 -42.59 35.32 5.97
CA SER A 471 -42.80 33.89 5.71
C SER A 471 -41.91 33.43 4.57
N ASP A 472 -41.73 34.25 3.54
CA ASP A 472 -40.90 33.97 2.39
C ASP A 472 -39.43 34.11 2.76
N ALA A 473 -38.99 35.14 3.49
CA ALA A 473 -37.59 35.17 3.97
C ALA A 473 -37.29 34.09 5.01
N GLN A 474 -38.24 33.74 5.89
CA GLN A 474 -38.04 32.62 6.83
C GLN A 474 -38.03 31.28 6.07
N LYS A 475 -38.93 31.09 5.10
CA LYS A 475 -38.99 29.91 4.25
C LYS A 475 -37.78 29.82 3.33
N ASP A 476 -37.27 30.91 2.79
CA ASP A 476 -36.02 30.98 2.04
C ASP A 476 -34.86 30.54 2.96
N THR A 477 -34.82 30.98 4.23
CA THR A 477 -33.81 30.48 5.17
C THR A 477 -34.03 29.01 5.60
N GLU A 478 -35.27 28.51 5.65
CA GLU A 478 -35.58 27.11 5.94
C GLU A 478 -35.27 26.20 4.74
N ASP A 479 -35.57 26.64 3.52
CA ASP A 479 -35.26 25.97 2.25
C ASP A 479 -33.75 26.06 1.94
N GLU A 480 -33.05 27.15 2.25
CA GLU A 480 -31.58 27.23 2.25
C GLU A 480 -30.97 26.24 3.25
N VAL A 481 -31.51 26.16 4.48
CA VAL A 481 -31.02 25.23 5.51
C VAL A 481 -31.32 23.78 5.15
N MET A 482 -32.45 23.49 4.51
CA MET A 482 -32.79 22.16 4.00
C MET A 482 -31.90 21.77 2.83
N THR A 483 -31.75 22.64 1.83
CA THR A 483 -30.83 22.47 0.69
C THR A 483 -29.39 22.30 1.18
N TYR A 484 -28.96 23.04 2.21
CA TYR A 484 -27.67 22.86 2.86
C TYR A 484 -27.56 21.47 3.54
N ARG A 485 -28.57 21.02 4.28
CA ARG A 485 -28.57 19.69 4.91
C ARG A 485 -28.48 18.57 3.87
N GLU A 486 -29.20 18.68 2.76
CA GLU A 486 -29.10 17.74 1.64
C GLU A 486 -27.71 17.77 1.01
N ASN A 487 -27.14 18.96 0.81
CA ASN A 487 -25.76 19.13 0.35
C ASN A 487 -24.71 18.51 1.29
N VAL A 488 -24.94 18.53 2.60
CA VAL A 488 -24.08 17.85 3.60
C VAL A 488 -24.24 16.33 3.57
N VAL A 489 -25.47 15.82 3.44
CA VAL A 489 -25.71 14.38 3.34
C VAL A 489 -25.10 13.84 2.05
N ASP A 490 -25.31 14.51 0.92
CA ASP A 490 -24.64 14.21 -0.34
C ASP A 490 -23.13 14.34 -0.20
N PHE A 491 -22.59 15.39 0.45
CA PHE A 491 -21.15 15.50 0.68
C PHE A 491 -20.59 14.28 1.41
N LYS A 492 -21.23 13.85 2.51
CA LYS A 492 -20.78 12.71 3.31
C LYS A 492 -20.82 11.41 2.51
N LEU A 493 -21.88 11.20 1.72
CA LEU A 493 -22.04 10.04 0.84
C LEU A 493 -21.04 10.05 -0.33
N SER A 494 -20.94 11.16 -1.06
CA SER A 494 -20.04 11.38 -2.19
C SER A 494 -18.56 11.33 -1.78
N TRP A 495 -18.21 11.85 -0.60
CA TRP A 495 -16.86 11.73 -0.02
C TRP A 495 -16.49 10.26 0.23
N CYS A 496 -17.35 9.50 0.93
CA CYS A 496 -17.12 8.08 1.12
C CYS A 496 -17.09 7.31 -0.22
N ARG A 497 -18.02 7.58 -1.14
CA ARG A 497 -18.09 6.94 -2.47
C ARG A 497 -16.83 7.20 -3.29
N MET A 498 -16.35 8.44 -3.38
CA MET A 498 -15.14 8.83 -4.10
C MET A 498 -13.88 8.21 -3.50
N ARG A 499 -13.76 8.15 -2.17
CA ARG A 499 -12.61 7.50 -1.50
C ARG A 499 -12.63 6.00 -1.70
N MET A 500 -13.79 5.37 -1.49
CA MET A 500 -13.97 3.93 -1.60
C MET A 500 -13.90 3.44 -3.05
N HIS A 501 -14.24 4.24 -4.06
CA HIS A 501 -14.09 3.88 -5.48
C HIS A 501 -12.65 3.49 -5.85
N ARG A 502 -11.65 4.12 -5.22
CA ARG A 502 -10.23 3.75 -5.35
C ARG A 502 -9.85 2.43 -4.69
N TYR A 503 -10.74 1.86 -3.89
CA TYR A 503 -10.62 0.52 -3.32
C TYR A 503 -11.64 -0.44 -3.94
N ASP A 504 -12.48 0.08 -4.82
CA ASP A 504 -13.58 -0.63 -5.43
C ASP A 504 -13.30 -0.79 -6.91
N TRP A 505 -12.19 -1.45 -7.21
CA TRP A 505 -11.96 -2.08 -8.51
C TRP A 505 -13.15 -2.93 -8.95
N LYS A 506 -13.88 -3.53 -8.00
CA LYS A 506 -15.16 -4.21 -8.24
C LYS A 506 -16.29 -3.28 -8.72
N ASN A 507 -16.03 -1.97 -8.82
CA ASN A 507 -16.85 -0.92 -9.40
C ASN A 507 -16.20 -0.14 -10.55
N VAL A 508 -14.89 -0.21 -10.78
CA VAL A 508 -14.16 0.67 -11.75
C VAL A 508 -14.21 0.16 -13.21
N ILE A 509 -15.11 -0.80 -13.50
CA ILE A 509 -15.50 -1.40 -14.85
C ILE A 509 -18.34 -1.62 -15.92
N GLY A 510 -19.59 -1.66 -15.35
CA GLY A 510 -20.18 -2.81 -14.62
C GLY A 510 -20.36 -4.17 -15.34
N ARG A 511 -19.79 -4.34 -16.54
CA ARG A 511 -20.07 -5.45 -17.47
C ARG A 511 -18.85 -6.00 -18.19
N CYS A 512 -17.82 -5.16 -18.36
CA CYS A 512 -16.70 -5.42 -19.27
C CYS A 512 -15.78 -6.58 -18.89
N LEU A 513 -15.89 -7.15 -17.68
CA LEU A 513 -15.17 -8.36 -17.28
C LEU A 513 -15.31 -9.49 -18.30
N LYS A 514 -16.50 -9.63 -18.91
CA LYS A 514 -16.79 -10.68 -19.90
C LYS A 514 -16.25 -10.38 -21.31
N PHE A 515 -15.82 -9.15 -21.56
CA PHE A 515 -15.42 -8.65 -22.90
C PHE A 515 -13.92 -8.31 -22.99
N MET A 516 -13.17 -8.49 -21.89
CA MET A 516 -11.76 -8.16 -21.78
C MET A 516 -10.83 -8.86 -22.77
N ALA A 517 -10.99 -10.17 -22.98
CA ALA A 517 -10.08 -10.92 -23.84
C ALA A 517 -10.08 -10.36 -25.27
N TRP A 518 -8.91 -10.22 -25.89
CA TRP A 518 -8.73 -9.70 -27.25
C TRP A 518 -9.67 -10.40 -28.24
N ASP A 519 -9.43 -11.70 -28.42
CA ASP A 519 -10.17 -12.65 -29.27
C ASP A 519 -11.48 -13.14 -28.63
N GLY A 520 -11.90 -12.50 -27.52
CA GLY A 520 -13.17 -12.76 -26.87
C GLY A 520 -14.37 -12.26 -27.69
N GLN A 521 -15.58 -12.60 -27.23
CA GLN A 521 -16.82 -12.15 -27.88
C GLN A 521 -16.83 -10.63 -28.09
N GLN A 522 -16.73 -10.21 -29.36
CA GLN A 522 -16.84 -8.79 -29.71
C GLN A 522 -18.29 -8.33 -29.53
N LEU A 523 -18.47 -7.16 -28.91
CA LEU A 523 -19.76 -6.48 -28.86
C LEU A 523 -20.10 -5.96 -30.26
N ASN A 524 -21.40 -5.89 -30.59
CA ASN A 524 -21.83 -5.39 -31.89
C ASN A 524 -21.30 -3.96 -32.10
N ALA A 525 -20.47 -3.75 -33.13
CA ALA A 525 -19.87 -2.47 -33.49
C ALA A 525 -20.93 -1.37 -33.75
N GLU A 526 -22.16 -1.74 -34.11
CA GLU A 526 -23.28 -0.79 -34.25
C GLU A 526 -23.68 -0.10 -32.93
N LEU A 527 -23.27 -0.66 -31.79
CA LEU A 527 -23.44 -0.09 -30.44
C LEU A 527 -22.24 0.78 -30.01
N GLN A 528 -21.23 0.96 -30.86
CA GLN A 528 -20.07 1.81 -30.58
C GLN A 528 -20.53 3.26 -30.42
N THR A 529 -20.03 3.92 -29.38
CA THR A 529 -20.37 5.31 -29.05
C THR A 529 -19.67 6.25 -30.02
N LYS A 530 -20.41 7.23 -30.53
CA LYS A 530 -19.86 8.36 -31.28
C LYS A 530 -19.95 9.62 -30.41
N ALA A 531 -18.82 10.21 -30.03
CA ALA A 531 -18.82 11.33 -29.07
C ALA A 531 -19.50 12.58 -29.64
N ALA A 532 -19.39 12.79 -30.96
CA ALA A 532 -20.10 13.85 -31.67
C ALA A 532 -21.63 13.67 -31.76
N LYS A 533 -22.17 12.49 -31.42
CA LYS A 533 -23.62 12.25 -31.24
C LYS A 533 -24.02 12.16 -29.76
N SER A 534 -23.04 11.99 -28.87
CA SER A 534 -23.26 11.84 -27.43
C SER A 534 -23.44 13.23 -26.81
N TYR A 535 -24.21 13.28 -25.73
CA TYR A 535 -24.66 14.52 -25.12
C TYR A 535 -24.75 14.33 -23.61
N ILE A 536 -25.44 15.20 -22.88
CA ILE A 536 -25.50 15.20 -21.42
C ILE A 536 -27.02 15.29 -21.03
N LYS A 537 -27.52 14.82 -19.86
CA LYS A 537 -28.98 14.66 -19.51
C LYS A 537 -29.61 15.02 -18.08
N GLN A 538 -28.85 15.49 -17.04
CA GLN A 538 -29.23 16.41 -15.90
C GLN A 538 -28.01 16.94 -15.01
N LEU A 539 -27.42 18.15 -15.15
CA LEU A 539 -26.24 18.61 -14.34
C LEU A 539 -26.60 18.76 -12.85
N ASP A 540 -25.59 18.63 -12.00
CA ASP A 540 -25.64 18.95 -10.58
C ASP A 540 -24.43 19.83 -10.22
N ILE A 541 -24.53 21.14 -10.50
CA ILE A 541 -23.50 22.14 -10.12
C ILE A 541 -23.83 22.72 -8.75
N ARG A 542 -22.89 22.60 -7.81
CA ARG A 542 -23.06 23.01 -6.41
C ARG A 542 -22.03 24.09 -6.00
N PRO A 543 -22.28 24.87 -4.93
CA PRO A 543 -21.34 25.87 -4.44
C PRO A 543 -19.98 25.29 -4.06
N ALA A 544 -18.93 26.12 -4.14
CA ALA A 544 -17.56 25.73 -3.83
C ALA A 544 -17.42 25.12 -2.42
N GLY A 545 -16.86 23.92 -2.33
CA GLY A 545 -16.79 23.08 -1.12
C GLY A 545 -17.76 21.90 -1.11
N PHE A 546 -18.69 21.82 -2.07
CA PHE A 546 -19.58 20.67 -2.29
C PHE A 546 -19.26 19.90 -3.57
N PHE A 547 -19.64 18.63 -3.61
CA PHE A 547 -19.48 17.81 -4.81
C PHE A 547 -20.44 18.26 -5.91
N SER A 548 -19.88 18.55 -7.08
CA SER A 548 -20.62 18.76 -8.33
C SER A 548 -20.49 17.53 -9.21
N LYS A 549 -21.46 17.32 -10.11
CA LYS A 549 -21.54 16.10 -10.92
C LYS A 549 -22.02 16.42 -12.34
N ILE A 550 -21.25 15.99 -13.34
CA ILE A 550 -21.62 15.93 -14.78
C ILE A 550 -21.73 14.45 -15.14
N TYR A 551 -22.70 13.97 -15.93
CA TYR A 551 -22.83 12.52 -16.12
C TYR A 551 -23.14 12.00 -17.56
N ILE A 552 -22.67 12.63 -18.66
CA ILE A 552 -22.73 12.24 -20.11
C ILE A 552 -23.63 11.04 -20.55
N GLN A 553 -24.60 11.22 -21.45
CA GLN A 553 -25.31 10.14 -22.18
C GLN A 553 -24.54 9.73 -23.45
N SER A 554 -24.09 8.48 -23.53
CA SER A 554 -23.54 7.89 -24.76
C SER A 554 -24.62 7.56 -25.78
N VAL A 555 -24.31 7.82 -27.05
CA VAL A 555 -25.16 7.54 -28.23
C VAL A 555 -24.39 6.70 -29.25
N SER A 556 -25.05 5.67 -29.79
CA SER A 556 -24.45 4.71 -30.73
C SER A 556 -24.16 5.31 -32.12
N VAL A 557 -23.37 4.63 -32.94
CA VAL A 557 -23.18 4.99 -34.36
C VAL A 557 -24.52 4.99 -35.13
N ARG A 558 -25.46 4.11 -34.76
CA ARG A 558 -26.87 4.11 -35.26
C ARG A 558 -27.71 5.33 -34.84
N SER A 559 -27.20 6.21 -33.96
CA SER A 559 -27.90 7.37 -33.35
C SER A 559 -28.88 6.99 -32.24
N GLU A 560 -28.75 5.80 -31.65
CA GLU A 560 -29.63 5.32 -30.59
C GLU A 560 -29.01 5.62 -29.21
N ASN A 561 -29.82 6.04 -28.25
CA ASN A 561 -29.38 6.15 -26.85
C ASN A 561 -28.94 4.78 -26.35
N LYS A 562 -27.67 4.65 -25.93
CA LYS A 562 -27.19 3.39 -25.38
C LYS A 562 -27.91 3.10 -24.07
N THR A 563 -28.33 1.85 -23.92
CA THR A 563 -28.85 1.25 -22.68
C THR A 563 -27.80 0.40 -21.99
N ILE A 564 -26.52 0.56 -22.39
CA ILE A 564 -25.39 -0.27 -21.97
C ILE A 564 -24.16 0.57 -21.65
N GLY A 565 -23.45 0.17 -20.58
CA GLY A 565 -22.17 0.75 -20.17
C GLY A 565 -20.97 0.37 -21.07
N GLY A 566 -19.77 0.59 -20.53
CA GLY A 566 -18.48 0.18 -21.09
C GLY A 566 -17.71 1.25 -21.84
N ASP A 567 -18.15 2.51 -21.82
CA ASP A 567 -17.45 3.60 -22.52
C ASP A 567 -16.44 4.32 -21.64
N ALA A 568 -15.35 4.73 -22.25
CA ALA A 568 -14.14 5.18 -21.58
C ALA A 568 -14.06 6.72 -21.59
N TRP A 569 -14.95 7.35 -20.83
CA TRP A 569 -14.96 8.80 -20.71
C TRP A 569 -13.88 9.32 -19.73
N ARG A 570 -13.18 10.37 -20.14
CA ARG A 570 -12.25 11.17 -19.34
C ARG A 570 -12.82 12.57 -19.20
N VAL A 571 -12.82 13.12 -17.99
CA VAL A 571 -13.40 14.45 -17.69
C VAL A 571 -12.41 15.24 -16.86
N ASN A 572 -11.76 16.19 -17.52
CA ASN A 572 -10.82 17.11 -16.89
C ASN A 572 -11.55 18.44 -16.64
N ILE A 573 -11.47 18.96 -15.41
CA ILE A 573 -12.07 20.22 -15.02
C ILE A 573 -10.98 21.28 -14.92
N ARG A 574 -11.23 22.44 -15.54
CA ARG A 574 -10.28 23.54 -15.72
C ARG A 574 -10.91 24.88 -15.37
N GLY A 575 -10.15 25.79 -14.78
CA GLY A 575 -10.66 27.08 -14.27
C GLY A 575 -9.72 27.67 -13.20
N PRO A 576 -10.25 28.37 -12.17
CA PRO A 576 -9.48 28.90 -11.04
C PRO A 576 -8.54 27.89 -10.37
N VAL A 577 -8.94 26.61 -10.34
CA VAL A 577 -8.09 25.46 -9.98
C VAL A 577 -8.36 24.30 -10.93
N ASN A 578 -7.35 23.45 -11.16
CA ASN A 578 -7.43 22.33 -12.11
C ASN A 578 -7.56 21.00 -11.36
N MET A 579 -8.52 20.15 -11.77
CA MET A 579 -8.79 18.84 -11.15
C MET A 579 -9.33 17.82 -12.17
N ALA A 580 -9.10 16.52 -11.92
CA ALA A 580 -9.78 15.45 -12.63
C ALA A 580 -11.07 15.03 -11.91
N ALA A 581 -12.12 14.70 -12.66
CA ALA A 581 -13.34 14.15 -12.09
C ALA A 581 -13.30 12.61 -12.00
N THR A 582 -13.90 12.06 -10.95
CA THR A 582 -14.03 10.61 -10.75
C THR A 582 -15.18 10.10 -11.61
N VAL A 583 -14.88 9.33 -12.65
CA VAL A 583 -15.87 8.79 -13.59
C VAL A 583 -16.30 7.37 -13.19
N PHE A 584 -17.60 7.13 -12.99
CA PHE A 584 -18.23 5.81 -12.73
C PHE A 584 -18.91 5.26 -14.03
N ASP A 585 -19.39 4.00 -14.07
CA ASP A 585 -20.22 3.41 -15.16
C ASP A 585 -21.62 2.95 -14.67
N MET A 586 -22.74 3.43 -15.22
CA MET A 586 -24.10 3.06 -14.80
C MET A 586 -24.52 1.68 -15.31
N ASN A 587 -23.87 1.18 -16.35
CA ASN A 587 -24.34 0.05 -17.17
C ASN A 587 -25.60 0.31 -17.98
N ASN A 588 -26.19 1.50 -17.89
CA ASN A 588 -27.34 1.95 -18.67
C ASN A 588 -27.00 2.97 -19.78
N GLY A 589 -25.71 3.23 -20.06
CA GLY A 589 -25.24 4.11 -21.15
C GLY A 589 -25.01 5.58 -20.81
N VAL A 590 -25.00 5.92 -19.52
CA VAL A 590 -24.72 7.26 -18.96
C VAL A 590 -23.31 7.28 -18.30
N TYR A 591 -22.64 8.43 -18.01
CA TYR A 591 -21.25 8.55 -17.46
C TYR A 591 -20.91 9.63 -16.38
N GLU A 592 -21.18 9.36 -15.10
CA GLU A 592 -20.93 10.21 -13.89
C GLU A 592 -19.49 10.54 -13.59
N ALA A 593 -19.13 11.79 -13.87
CA ALA A 593 -17.96 12.51 -13.42
C ALA A 593 -18.29 13.35 -12.15
N VAL A 594 -17.91 12.85 -10.98
CA VAL A 594 -18.01 13.58 -9.68
C VAL A 594 -16.72 14.37 -9.42
N PHE A 595 -16.83 15.63 -9.01
CA PHE A 595 -15.69 16.52 -8.70
C PHE A 595 -15.98 17.48 -7.54
N LEU A 596 -14.94 18.04 -6.90
CA LEU A 596 -15.05 18.84 -5.67
C LEU A 596 -14.34 20.20 -5.81
N PRO A 597 -14.97 21.21 -6.46
CA PRO A 597 -14.36 22.52 -6.61
C PRO A 597 -14.27 23.24 -5.26
N GLN A 598 -13.07 23.68 -4.88
CA GLN A 598 -12.82 24.43 -3.62
C GLN A 598 -12.89 25.95 -3.80
N GLU A 599 -12.69 26.44 -5.03
CA GLU A 599 -12.75 27.86 -5.37
C GLU A 599 -13.97 28.13 -6.29
N PRO A 600 -14.74 29.22 -6.07
CA PRO A 600 -15.83 29.61 -6.95
C PRO A 600 -15.30 30.28 -8.24
N GLY A 601 -16.14 30.36 -9.28
CA GLY A 601 -15.81 31.04 -10.53
C GLY A 601 -16.24 30.28 -11.78
N LYS A 602 -15.77 30.72 -12.95
CA LYS A 602 -16.02 30.06 -14.24
C LYS A 602 -15.08 28.87 -14.44
N TYR A 603 -15.63 27.74 -14.86
CA TYR A 603 -14.91 26.53 -15.19
C TYR A 603 -15.36 25.99 -16.55
N TRP A 604 -14.55 25.11 -17.13
CA TRP A 604 -14.99 24.25 -18.22
C TRP A 604 -14.58 22.80 -18.00
N ALA A 605 -15.39 21.89 -18.53
CA ALA A 605 -15.04 20.48 -18.65
C ALA A 605 -14.49 20.17 -20.05
N GLU A 606 -13.36 19.48 -20.09
CA GLU A 606 -12.80 18.82 -21.26
C GLU A 606 -13.19 17.34 -21.18
N ILE A 607 -14.24 16.98 -21.95
CA ILE A 607 -14.87 15.66 -21.95
C ILE A 607 -14.44 14.89 -23.19
N ILE A 608 -13.67 13.82 -22.99
CA ILE A 608 -13.01 13.03 -24.04
C ILE A 608 -13.50 11.59 -23.97
N LEU A 609 -13.94 11.03 -25.10
CA LEU A 609 -14.16 9.60 -25.27
C LEU A 609 -12.85 8.96 -25.70
N ASP A 610 -12.13 8.30 -24.78
CA ASP A 610 -10.90 7.58 -25.14
C ASP A 610 -11.24 6.34 -25.99
N TYR A 611 -12.27 5.58 -25.62
CA TYR A 611 -12.75 4.35 -26.28
C TYR A 611 -14.25 4.10 -25.98
N SER A 612 -14.85 3.09 -26.64
CA SER A 612 -16.23 2.62 -26.39
C SER A 612 -16.29 1.10 -26.21
N LEU A 613 -17.43 0.56 -25.75
CA LEU A 613 -17.73 -0.88 -25.73
C LEU A 613 -16.65 -1.77 -25.09
N CYS A 614 -16.15 -1.36 -23.93
CA CYS A 614 -15.09 -2.03 -23.18
C CYS A 614 -13.70 -1.98 -23.81
N GLU A 615 -13.51 -1.34 -24.96
CA GLU A 615 -12.26 -1.43 -25.74
C GLU A 615 -11.05 -0.80 -25.03
N ALA A 616 -11.24 0.20 -24.16
CA ALA A 616 -10.17 0.71 -23.29
C ALA A 616 -9.60 -0.37 -22.35
N LEU A 617 -10.45 -1.32 -21.98
CA LEU A 617 -10.20 -2.35 -20.98
C LEU A 617 -10.00 -3.72 -21.66
N LYS A 618 -9.80 -3.73 -22.98
CA LYS A 618 -9.26 -4.89 -23.67
C LYS A 618 -7.89 -5.23 -23.13
N ASP A 619 -7.71 -6.53 -23.06
CA ASP A 619 -6.46 -7.19 -22.81
C ASP A 619 -5.79 -7.55 -24.13
N PRO A 620 -4.45 -7.52 -24.22
CA PRO A 620 -3.73 -7.98 -25.40
C PRO A 620 -3.94 -9.48 -25.68
N PRO A 621 -3.62 -9.92 -26.92
CA PRO A 621 -3.54 -11.33 -27.29
C PRO A 621 -2.74 -12.17 -26.29
N LEU A 622 -3.06 -13.47 -26.18
CA LEU A 622 -2.38 -14.38 -25.25
C LEU A 622 -0.89 -14.61 -25.58
N ASP A 623 -0.49 -14.39 -26.83
CA ASP A 623 0.90 -14.46 -27.31
C ASP A 623 1.52 -13.08 -27.57
N TRP A 624 0.84 -11.99 -27.16
CA TRP A 624 1.23 -10.61 -27.48
C TRP A 624 2.67 -10.27 -27.08
N PHE A 625 3.12 -10.81 -25.94
CA PHE A 625 4.45 -10.55 -25.44
C PHE A 625 5.50 -11.42 -26.13
N ILE A 626 5.17 -12.68 -26.45
CA ILE A 626 5.99 -13.58 -27.29
C ILE A 626 6.38 -12.88 -28.60
N ARG A 627 5.45 -12.11 -29.17
CA ARG A 627 5.64 -11.32 -30.40
C ARG A 627 6.53 -10.07 -30.26
N GLY A 628 6.85 -9.60 -29.05
CA GLY A 628 7.65 -8.38 -28.84
C GLY A 628 9.13 -8.65 -28.57
N CYS A 629 9.89 -7.62 -28.22
CA CYS A 629 11.25 -7.75 -27.67
C CYS A 629 11.24 -8.44 -26.29
N ARG A 630 12.39 -8.49 -25.61
CA ARG A 630 12.52 -9.01 -24.24
C ARG A 630 11.52 -8.37 -23.24
N HIS A 631 11.14 -7.11 -23.44
CA HIS A 631 10.11 -6.41 -22.66
C HIS A 631 8.72 -6.42 -23.34
N GLY A 632 8.48 -7.36 -24.26
CA GLY A 632 7.28 -7.57 -25.07
C GLY A 632 6.59 -6.28 -25.44
N SER A 633 7.41 -5.46 -26.07
CA SER A 633 7.13 -4.17 -26.66
C SER A 633 7.69 -4.22 -28.08
N PHE A 634 7.44 -3.20 -28.91
CA PHE A 634 7.98 -3.14 -30.27
C PHE A 634 7.59 -4.35 -31.16
N GLN A 635 6.41 -4.95 -30.91
CA GLN A 635 5.84 -6.02 -31.73
C GLN A 635 5.89 -5.67 -33.23
N PRO A 636 6.27 -6.62 -34.12
CA PRO A 636 6.35 -6.44 -35.56
C PRO A 636 5.10 -5.81 -36.19
N HIS A 637 5.29 -5.14 -37.32
CA HIS A 637 4.18 -4.61 -38.09
C HIS A 637 3.19 -5.72 -38.45
N GLY A 638 1.89 -5.47 -38.27
CA GLY A 638 0.84 -6.45 -38.52
C GLY A 638 0.52 -7.40 -37.37
N SER A 639 1.21 -7.35 -36.21
CA SER A 639 0.92 -8.23 -35.05
C SER A 639 -0.48 -8.11 -34.42
N LEU A 640 -1.34 -7.21 -34.90
CA LEU A 640 -2.77 -7.08 -34.57
C LEU A 640 -3.64 -7.02 -35.84
N ASP A 641 -3.30 -7.77 -36.89
CA ASP A 641 -3.98 -7.79 -38.19
C ASP A 641 -4.16 -6.38 -38.80
N ASN A 642 -3.04 -5.63 -38.82
CA ASN A 642 -2.95 -4.22 -39.21
C ASN A 642 -3.78 -3.22 -38.37
N ARG A 643 -4.42 -3.63 -37.26
CA ARG A 643 -5.02 -2.71 -36.28
C ARG A 643 -3.93 -2.04 -35.43
N THR A 644 -3.35 -0.96 -35.94
CA THR A 644 -2.26 -0.23 -35.27
C THR A 644 -2.73 0.62 -34.08
N HIS A 645 -3.97 1.12 -34.12
CA HIS A 645 -4.65 1.83 -33.04
C HIS A 645 -6.17 1.83 -33.23
N ASP A 646 -6.93 1.97 -32.13
CA ASP A 646 -8.40 2.08 -32.09
C ASP A 646 -8.90 3.03 -30.99
N PHE A 647 -7.99 3.83 -30.39
CA PHE A 647 -8.40 4.94 -29.54
C PHE A 647 -9.20 5.95 -30.37
N LEU A 648 -10.23 6.52 -29.77
CA LEU A 648 -11.08 7.53 -30.37
C LEU A 648 -10.54 8.93 -30.09
N GLN A 649 -10.26 9.22 -28.80
CA GLN A 649 -9.94 10.55 -28.29
C GLN A 649 -10.89 11.66 -28.80
N GLU A 650 -12.14 11.31 -29.11
CA GLU A 650 -13.13 12.26 -29.63
C GLU A 650 -13.63 13.16 -28.50
N LEU A 651 -13.70 14.47 -28.73
CA LEU A 651 -14.38 15.40 -27.83
C LEU A 651 -15.89 15.21 -27.91
N LEU A 652 -16.56 15.22 -26.75
CA LEU A 652 -18.01 15.27 -26.66
C LEU A 652 -18.54 16.49 -27.43
N GLY A 653 -19.42 16.29 -28.40
CA GLY A 653 -20.03 17.37 -29.19
C GLY A 653 -19.04 18.29 -29.94
N GLY A 654 -17.74 17.94 -30.00
CA GLY A 654 -16.70 18.74 -30.64
C GLY A 654 -16.25 20.00 -29.88
N GLY A 655 -16.58 20.17 -28.60
CA GLY A 655 -16.28 21.40 -27.86
C GLY A 655 -15.99 21.24 -26.36
N LYS A 656 -15.58 22.34 -25.73
CA LYS A 656 -15.55 22.49 -24.26
C LYS A 656 -16.97 22.66 -23.72
N ILE A 657 -17.17 22.46 -22.43
CA ILE A 657 -18.46 22.61 -21.75
C ILE A 657 -18.29 23.57 -20.56
N GLU A 658 -18.75 24.82 -20.70
CA GLU A 658 -18.59 25.85 -19.66
C GLU A 658 -19.68 25.81 -18.59
N PHE A 659 -19.32 26.13 -17.34
CA PHE A 659 -20.24 26.31 -16.22
C PHE A 659 -19.64 27.26 -15.15
N THR A 660 -20.43 27.67 -14.16
CA THR A 660 -19.96 28.55 -13.06
C THR A 660 -20.24 27.90 -11.72
N ILE A 661 -19.21 27.75 -10.88
CA ILE A 661 -19.32 27.27 -9.50
C ILE A 661 -19.69 28.45 -8.58
N PRO A 662 -20.83 28.41 -7.85
CA PRO A 662 -21.25 29.47 -6.94
C PRO A 662 -20.33 29.64 -5.72
N THR A 663 -20.32 30.84 -5.16
CA THR A 663 -19.72 31.16 -3.85
C THR A 663 -20.47 30.50 -2.71
N ILE A 664 -19.76 30.01 -1.69
CA ILE A 664 -20.37 29.42 -0.48
C ILE A 664 -20.64 30.47 0.62
N THR A 665 -21.81 30.40 1.24
CA THR A 665 -22.15 31.18 2.44
C THR A 665 -21.34 30.67 3.64
N ARG A 666 -20.72 31.58 4.38
CA ARG A 666 -19.54 31.32 5.24
C ARG A 666 -19.74 30.37 6.45
N MET A 667 -20.98 29.96 6.76
CA MET A 667 -21.35 29.43 8.08
C MET A 667 -20.83 28.02 8.42
N PHE A 668 -20.66 27.12 7.44
CA PHE A 668 -20.67 25.69 7.76
C PHE A 668 -19.41 24.86 7.44
N ARG A 669 -18.33 25.49 6.96
CA ARG A 669 -17.04 24.82 6.66
C ARG A 669 -16.50 23.98 7.85
N LYS A 670 -16.89 24.32 9.08
CA LYS A 670 -16.55 23.58 10.32
C LYS A 670 -17.12 22.15 10.36
N GLU A 671 -18.35 21.93 9.88
CA GLU A 671 -18.98 20.59 9.92
C GLU A 671 -18.33 19.65 8.90
N ILE A 672 -18.15 20.13 7.67
CA ILE A 672 -17.48 19.40 6.58
C ILE A 672 -16.05 19.02 7.00
N ASN A 673 -15.27 19.96 7.53
CA ASN A 673 -13.92 19.68 8.01
C ASN A 673 -13.90 18.68 9.18
N GLY A 674 -14.88 18.75 10.10
CA GLY A 674 -15.03 17.78 11.19
C GLY A 674 -15.35 16.37 10.68
N PHE A 675 -16.20 16.24 9.66
CA PHE A 675 -16.44 14.97 9.01
C PHE A 675 -15.21 14.45 8.27
N ILE A 676 -14.49 15.28 7.51
CA ILE A 676 -13.25 14.91 6.81
C ILE A 676 -12.24 14.29 7.80
N ALA A 677 -12.01 14.94 8.94
CA ALA A 677 -11.09 14.48 9.99
C ALA A 677 -11.47 13.11 10.60
N LEU A 678 -12.76 12.77 10.62
CA LEU A 678 -13.27 11.49 11.13
C LEU A 678 -13.64 10.49 10.02
N SER A 679 -13.48 10.87 8.75
CA SER A 679 -14.06 10.16 7.60
C SER A 679 -13.51 8.75 7.42
N GLN A 680 -12.25 8.50 7.82
CA GLN A 680 -11.66 7.16 7.81
C GLN A 680 -12.46 6.17 8.67
N ILE A 681 -12.99 6.62 9.81
CA ILE A 681 -13.85 5.82 10.70
C ILE A 681 -15.30 5.80 10.15
N ALA A 682 -15.84 6.97 9.79
CA ALA A 682 -17.24 7.10 9.36
C ALA A 682 -17.56 6.35 8.06
N CYS A 683 -16.65 6.40 7.07
CA CYS A 683 -16.73 5.64 5.82
C CYS A 683 -16.30 4.18 5.97
N ARG A 684 -15.83 3.75 7.16
CA ARG A 684 -15.25 2.42 7.44
C ARG A 684 -14.04 2.10 6.54
N GLU A 685 -13.24 3.11 6.22
CA GLU A 685 -12.06 3.05 5.34
C GLU A 685 -10.92 2.30 6.05
N LYS A 686 -10.85 0.97 5.85
CA LYS A 686 -9.79 0.10 6.38
C LYS A 686 -8.49 0.23 5.56
N CYS A 687 -7.95 1.44 5.47
CA CYS A 687 -6.71 1.72 4.76
C CYS A 687 -5.76 2.62 5.56
N ASN A 688 -4.46 2.36 5.46
CA ASN A 688 -3.41 3.21 5.99
C ASN A 688 -2.92 4.18 4.89
N VAL A 689 -3.64 5.28 4.69
CA VAL A 689 -3.31 6.26 3.64
C VAL A 689 -2.38 7.34 4.19
N LEU A 690 -1.22 7.53 3.55
CA LEU A 690 -0.26 8.59 3.86
C LEU A 690 -0.62 9.91 3.17
N LEU A 691 -0.97 9.80 1.89
CA LEU A 691 -1.54 10.86 1.06
C LEU A 691 -2.63 10.21 0.21
N ASP A 692 -3.80 10.82 0.20
CA ASP A 692 -4.97 10.32 -0.54
C ASP A 692 -5.06 10.90 -1.95
N GLY A 693 -4.04 11.62 -2.41
CA GLY A 693 -3.93 12.14 -3.77
C GLY A 693 -5.06 13.05 -4.24
N TYR A 694 -6.04 13.40 -3.39
CA TYR A 694 -7.23 14.16 -3.77
C TYR A 694 -7.08 15.63 -3.36
N GLY A 695 -7.37 16.52 -4.32
CA GLY A 695 -7.05 17.93 -4.24
C GLY A 695 -7.24 18.61 -5.59
N ALA A 696 -6.70 19.82 -5.73
CA ALA A 696 -6.64 20.54 -7.00
C ALA A 696 -5.33 21.33 -7.14
N TRP A 697 -4.92 21.57 -8.40
CA TRP A 697 -3.76 22.42 -8.72
C TRP A 697 -4.15 23.90 -8.75
N THR A 698 -3.34 24.75 -8.12
CA THR A 698 -3.39 26.22 -8.27
C THR A 698 -2.06 26.67 -8.86
N GLY A 699 -1.99 26.82 -10.19
CA GLY A 699 -0.71 26.85 -10.90
C GLY A 699 0.10 25.57 -10.60
N GLU A 700 1.39 25.72 -10.34
CA GLU A 700 2.31 24.61 -9.99
C GLU A 700 2.24 24.17 -8.52
N GLN A 701 1.17 24.50 -7.78
CA GLN A 701 1.02 24.16 -6.36
C GLN A 701 -0.18 23.23 -6.13
N TRP A 702 0.08 22.06 -5.52
CA TRP A 702 -0.95 21.08 -5.18
C TRP A 702 -1.62 21.39 -3.84
N ARG A 703 -2.96 21.51 -3.85
CA ARG A 703 -3.77 21.72 -2.64
C ARG A 703 -4.57 20.45 -2.31
N PRO A 704 -4.14 19.60 -1.36
CA PRO A 704 -4.91 18.41 -0.96
C PRO A 704 -6.16 18.79 -0.16
N TYR A 705 -7.24 18.00 -0.28
CA TYR A 705 -8.50 18.22 0.46
C TYR A 705 -8.42 17.79 1.94
N GLN A 706 -7.43 16.96 2.32
CA GLN A 706 -7.19 16.52 3.70
C GLN A 706 -5.78 16.91 4.14
N THR A 707 -5.65 17.59 5.28
CA THR A 707 -4.38 18.14 5.79
C THR A 707 -4.06 17.61 7.19
N GLY A 708 -3.50 16.40 7.29
CA GLY A 708 -3.03 15.83 8.56
C GLY A 708 -2.77 14.32 8.48
N PRO A 709 -1.94 13.75 9.38
CA PRO A 709 -1.77 12.30 9.49
C PRO A 709 -3.02 11.64 10.09
N PRO A 710 -3.25 10.33 9.90
CA PRO A 710 -4.33 9.59 10.55
C PRO A 710 -4.31 9.69 12.09
N VAL A 711 -5.50 9.70 12.70
CA VAL A 711 -5.72 9.90 14.14
C VAL A 711 -5.16 8.76 15.03
N SER A 712 -4.73 7.65 14.43
CA SER A 712 -4.45 6.37 15.11
C SER A 712 -3.02 6.19 15.65
N LEU A 713 -2.20 7.24 15.76
CA LEU A 713 -0.85 7.16 16.33
C LEU A 713 -0.75 7.95 17.64
N GLY A 714 -0.68 7.22 18.76
CA GLY A 714 -0.57 7.77 20.12
C GLY A 714 0.78 8.43 20.40
N ARG A 715 0.83 9.21 21.49
CA ARG A 715 1.96 10.08 21.88
C ARG A 715 2.70 9.46 23.09
N SER A 716 4.00 9.73 23.25
CA SER A 716 4.93 8.82 23.96
C SER A 716 5.16 9.04 25.47
N GLY A 717 4.76 10.18 26.04
CA GLY A 717 4.88 10.46 27.48
C GLY A 717 6.27 10.82 28.01
N HIS A 718 7.29 10.93 27.16
CA HIS A 718 8.66 11.30 27.55
C HIS A 718 8.80 12.79 27.90
N GLN A 719 9.29 13.12 29.10
CA GLN A 719 9.56 14.50 29.51
C GLN A 719 10.84 15.07 28.85
N GLN A 720 10.76 16.23 28.20
CA GLN A 720 11.90 16.86 27.51
C GLN A 720 13.05 17.22 28.48
N GLY A 721 14.28 17.15 27.98
CA GLY A 721 15.51 17.39 28.73
C GLY A 721 15.88 16.32 29.77
N ARG A 722 15.15 15.20 29.80
CA ARG A 722 15.37 14.09 30.76
C ARG A 722 15.85 12.83 30.05
N GLY A 723 16.44 11.92 30.83
CA GLY A 723 17.00 10.68 30.34
C GLY A 723 18.09 10.83 29.27
N VAL A 724 18.64 9.71 28.82
CA VAL A 724 19.55 9.63 27.67
C VAL A 724 19.01 8.62 26.67
N LEU A 725 19.31 8.85 25.39
CA LEU A 725 19.02 7.88 24.34
C LEU A 725 20.28 7.08 23.99
N TRP A 726 20.27 5.79 24.31
CA TRP A 726 21.36 4.89 23.97
C TRP A 726 21.07 4.09 22.72
N VAL A 727 21.95 4.18 21.73
CA VAL A 727 21.87 3.42 20.47
C VAL A 727 22.87 2.26 20.51
N TYR A 728 22.40 1.07 20.89
CA TYR A 728 23.20 -0.13 21.10
C TYR A 728 23.03 -1.10 19.93
N GLY A 729 24.03 -1.26 19.06
CA GLY A 729 23.88 -2.16 17.92
C GLY A 729 25.03 -2.06 16.94
N ASP A 730 24.91 -2.68 15.77
CA ASP A 730 26.03 -2.79 14.86
C ASP A 730 26.37 -1.49 14.08
N SER A 731 27.17 -1.60 13.02
CA SER A 731 27.52 -0.49 12.12
C SER A 731 26.31 0.33 11.64
N LEU A 732 25.15 -0.31 11.43
CA LEU A 732 23.89 0.34 11.03
C LEU A 732 23.39 1.29 12.13
N ASN A 733 23.42 0.82 13.38
CA ASN A 733 23.04 1.61 14.55
C ASN A 733 24.03 2.77 14.80
N ARG A 734 25.31 2.65 14.43
CA ARG A 734 26.23 3.81 14.45
C ARG A 734 25.76 4.89 13.47
N TYR A 735 25.36 4.53 12.25
CA TYR A 735 24.85 5.50 11.28
C TYR A 735 23.51 6.12 11.72
N PHE A 736 22.63 5.33 12.35
CA PHE A 736 21.43 5.86 13.01
C PHE A 736 21.78 6.89 14.09
N TYR A 737 22.72 6.58 14.99
CA TYR A 737 23.21 7.50 16.02
C TYR A 737 23.77 8.80 15.43
N GLN A 738 24.64 8.69 14.42
CA GLN A 738 25.22 9.86 13.73
C GLN A 738 24.14 10.72 13.06
N SER A 739 23.10 10.09 12.49
CA SER A 739 21.96 10.78 11.88
C SER A 739 21.08 11.51 12.91
N ILE A 740 21.01 11.06 14.17
CA ILE A 740 20.21 11.74 15.22
C ILE A 740 20.99 12.76 16.05
N LEU A 741 22.33 12.67 16.11
CA LEU A 741 23.18 13.49 16.99
C LEU A 741 22.89 15.01 16.88
N ASN A 742 22.78 15.51 15.64
CA ASN A 742 22.55 16.93 15.36
C ASN A 742 21.06 17.33 15.41
N ARG A 743 20.14 16.41 15.75
CA ARG A 743 18.70 16.67 15.82
C ARG A 743 18.26 16.98 17.26
N PRO A 744 17.16 17.72 17.46
CA PRO A 744 16.51 17.93 18.78
C PRO A 744 16.35 16.70 19.67
N LEU A 745 16.34 15.49 19.11
CA LEU A 745 16.29 14.26 19.90
C LEU A 745 17.40 14.16 20.95
N CYS A 746 18.60 14.65 20.66
CA CYS A 746 19.80 14.43 21.50
C CYS A 746 20.16 15.60 22.42
N TRP A 747 19.41 16.70 22.37
CA TRP A 747 19.68 17.92 23.15
C TRP A 747 18.42 18.73 23.54
N GLN A 748 17.22 18.33 23.08
CA GLN A 748 15.93 18.85 23.57
C GLN A 748 15.05 17.73 24.15
N VAL A 749 14.92 16.60 23.44
CA VAL A 749 14.09 15.48 23.91
C VAL A 749 14.81 14.75 25.04
N PHE A 750 15.95 14.11 24.74
CA PHE A 750 16.85 13.53 25.75
C PHE A 750 17.92 14.55 26.14
N ARG A 751 18.48 14.44 27.36
CA ARG A 751 19.60 15.31 27.82
C ARG A 751 20.91 15.06 27.07
N ALA A 752 21.05 13.84 26.54
CA ALA A 752 22.17 13.40 25.70
C ALA A 752 21.74 12.19 24.86
N CYS A 753 22.46 11.94 23.76
CA CYS A 753 22.48 10.65 23.09
C CYS A 753 23.87 10.01 23.24
N TYR A 754 23.89 8.68 23.29
CA TYR A 754 25.11 7.87 23.22
C TYR A 754 24.92 6.68 22.27
N HIS A 755 26.02 5.98 21.98
CA HIS A 755 25.94 4.71 21.24
C HIS A 755 26.98 3.70 21.73
N THR A 756 26.72 2.44 21.40
CA THR A 756 27.72 1.36 21.43
C THR A 756 27.68 0.69 20.07
N MET A 757 28.72 0.88 19.26
CA MET A 757 28.89 0.13 18.02
C MET A 757 29.34 -1.30 18.34
N LEU A 758 28.62 -2.28 17.81
CA LEU A 758 28.94 -3.70 17.89
C LEU A 758 29.48 -4.20 16.55
N TRP A 759 30.38 -5.17 16.58
CA TRP A 759 30.36 -6.26 15.60
C TRP A 759 29.71 -7.47 16.27
N VAL A 760 30.49 -8.44 16.74
CA VAL A 760 29.99 -9.43 17.72
C VAL A 760 30.20 -8.95 19.18
N TYR A 761 31.12 -8.02 19.37
CA TYR A 761 31.39 -7.35 20.63
C TYR A 761 31.36 -5.84 20.42
N ALA A 762 31.27 -5.07 21.50
CA ALA A 762 31.52 -3.64 21.45
C ALA A 762 32.89 -3.36 20.82
N LEU A 763 32.90 -2.56 19.75
CA LEU A 763 34.10 -2.08 19.07
C LEU A 763 34.81 -1.08 19.99
N LYS A 764 36.11 -1.24 20.20
CA LYS A 764 36.91 -0.37 21.09
C LYS A 764 38.15 0.20 20.42
N GLU A 765 38.78 -0.58 19.56
CA GLU A 765 39.96 -0.17 18.81
C GLU A 765 39.59 0.28 17.37
N SER A 766 40.58 0.55 16.52
CA SER A 766 40.28 0.86 15.11
C SER A 766 39.74 -0.37 14.36
N ALA A 767 39.03 -0.13 13.26
CA ALA A 767 38.55 -1.23 12.40
C ALA A 767 39.69 -2.13 11.88
N ALA A 768 40.90 -1.58 11.68
CA ALA A 768 42.06 -2.37 11.26
C ALA A 768 42.53 -3.35 12.36
N ASP A 769 42.55 -2.89 13.61
CA ASP A 769 42.93 -3.72 14.77
C ASP A 769 41.88 -4.80 15.05
N GLU A 770 40.59 -4.46 14.96
CA GLU A 770 39.47 -5.37 15.21
C GLU A 770 39.28 -6.40 14.06
N MET A 771 39.79 -6.11 12.85
CA MET A 771 39.90 -7.05 11.73
C MET A 771 41.09 -7.99 11.83
N ASN A 772 42.14 -7.64 12.57
CA ASN A 772 43.40 -8.36 12.53
C ASN A 772 43.25 -9.81 13.05
N LEU A 773 43.64 -10.77 12.20
CA LEU A 773 43.54 -12.21 12.48
C LEU A 773 44.37 -12.63 13.70
N MET A 774 45.43 -11.89 14.08
CA MET A 774 46.23 -12.17 15.27
C MET A 774 45.42 -12.12 16.59
N PHE A 775 44.29 -11.40 16.60
CA PHE A 775 43.41 -11.30 17.76
C PHE A 775 42.20 -12.26 17.70
N GLY A 776 42.18 -13.16 16.71
CA GLY A 776 41.23 -14.27 16.58
C GLY A 776 41.49 -15.40 17.57
N GLY A 777 41.29 -16.65 17.14
CA GLY A 777 41.71 -17.84 17.89
C GLY A 777 40.88 -18.17 19.14
N LYS A 778 39.81 -17.43 19.43
CA LYS A 778 38.94 -17.59 20.62
C LYS A 778 37.53 -18.03 20.22
N PRO A 779 36.75 -18.69 21.10
CA PRO A 779 35.33 -18.97 20.86
C PRO A 779 34.45 -17.74 21.13
N ILE A 780 33.23 -17.73 20.57
CA ILE A 780 32.23 -16.70 20.90
C ILE A 780 31.86 -16.76 22.39
N SER A 781 31.87 -15.60 23.05
CA SER A 781 31.58 -15.47 24.49
C SER A 781 30.30 -14.69 24.71
N ILE A 782 29.18 -15.41 24.84
CA ILE A 782 27.85 -14.81 25.08
C ILE A 782 27.86 -13.99 26.37
N LEU A 783 28.53 -14.45 27.43
CA LEU A 783 28.66 -13.71 28.69
C LEU A 783 29.29 -12.32 28.50
N ARG A 784 30.29 -12.18 27.60
CA ARG A 784 30.85 -10.87 27.27
C ARG A 784 29.82 -9.97 26.58
N ILE A 785 29.08 -10.49 25.60
CA ILE A 785 28.05 -9.74 24.86
C ILE A 785 26.93 -9.25 25.80
N LEU A 786 26.52 -10.10 26.76
CA LEU A 786 25.54 -9.73 27.78
C LEU A 786 26.11 -8.73 28.81
N SER A 787 27.39 -8.85 29.18
CA SER A 787 28.07 -7.91 30.07
C SER A 787 28.28 -6.54 29.42
N GLU A 788 28.51 -6.48 28.11
CA GLU A 788 28.62 -5.22 27.36
C GLU A 788 27.26 -4.51 27.25
N LEU A 789 26.16 -5.25 27.12
CA LEU A 789 24.81 -4.66 27.23
C LEU A 789 24.47 -4.26 28.67
N GLN A 790 24.80 -5.09 29.66
CA GLN A 790 24.56 -4.78 31.06
C GLN A 790 25.30 -3.50 31.45
N GLY A 791 26.58 -3.36 31.08
CA GLY A 791 27.38 -2.16 31.31
C GLY A 791 26.86 -0.88 30.63
N VAL A 792 25.89 -1.00 29.72
CA VAL A 792 25.11 0.12 29.19
C VAL A 792 23.85 0.36 30.03
N VAL A 793 23.00 -0.64 30.23
CA VAL A 793 21.71 -0.45 30.94
C VAL A 793 21.83 -0.32 32.46
N THR A 794 23.03 -0.43 33.03
CA THR A 794 23.32 -0.11 34.44
C THR A 794 24.22 1.12 34.61
N ARG A 795 24.32 2.00 33.60
CA ARG A 795 24.99 3.29 33.77
C ARG A 795 24.19 4.21 34.70
N THR A 796 24.90 5.07 35.43
CA THR A 796 24.30 6.08 36.33
C THR A 796 23.51 7.16 35.61
N ASP A 797 23.70 7.34 34.30
CA ASP A 797 22.92 8.23 33.44
C ASP A 797 21.90 7.51 32.54
N MET A 798 21.67 6.21 32.74
CA MET A 798 20.49 5.49 32.24
C MET A 798 19.46 5.40 33.38
N ASP A 799 18.44 6.25 33.31
CA ASP A 799 17.37 6.37 34.30
C ASP A 799 15.98 5.97 33.73
N GLN A 800 14.92 6.20 34.50
CA GLN A 800 13.53 5.90 34.12
C GLN A 800 13.03 6.66 32.88
N ASP A 801 13.62 7.82 32.59
CA ASP A 801 13.28 8.66 31.44
C ASP A 801 14.11 8.23 30.20
N SER A 802 15.12 7.37 30.37
CA SER A 802 16.09 6.98 29.34
C SER A 802 15.59 5.87 28.42
N ALA A 803 15.98 5.92 27.15
CA ALA A 803 15.58 4.97 26.12
C ALA A 803 16.76 4.21 25.53
N LEU A 804 16.53 2.96 25.12
CA LEU A 804 17.50 2.10 24.46
C LEU A 804 16.96 1.64 23.11
N ILE A 805 17.64 1.99 22.02
CA ILE A 805 17.44 1.42 20.69
C ILE A 805 18.46 0.29 20.53
N LEU A 806 17.99 -0.96 20.50
CA LEU A 806 18.84 -2.14 20.47
C LEU A 806 18.72 -2.92 19.14
N ASN A 807 19.86 -3.22 18.53
CA ASN A 807 20.01 -4.13 17.39
C ASN A 807 21.11 -5.17 17.68
N ALA A 808 20.99 -6.36 17.09
CA ALA A 808 21.90 -7.50 17.26
C ALA A 808 22.29 -8.15 15.92
N GLY A 809 22.28 -7.38 14.82
CA GLY A 809 22.20 -7.87 13.45
C GLY A 809 23.46 -8.50 12.84
N VAL A 810 24.05 -7.79 11.86
CA VAL A 810 24.65 -8.44 10.68
C VAL A 810 25.94 -9.22 10.98
N HIS A 811 26.69 -8.82 11.99
CA HIS A 811 27.94 -9.49 12.37
C HIS A 811 27.71 -10.77 13.17
N LEU A 812 26.60 -10.89 13.89
CA LEU A 812 26.28 -12.14 14.60
C LEU A 812 25.87 -13.25 13.64
N LEU A 813 25.16 -12.91 12.55
CA LEU A 813 24.72 -13.87 11.53
C LEU A 813 25.87 -14.68 10.91
N LYS A 814 26.99 -14.03 10.57
CA LYS A 814 28.14 -14.68 9.91
C LYS A 814 29.15 -15.35 10.86
N SER A 815 28.93 -15.26 12.16
CA SER A 815 29.93 -15.63 13.18
C SER A 815 29.38 -16.52 14.30
N ALA A 816 28.08 -16.43 14.62
CA ALA A 816 27.40 -17.30 15.58
C ALA A 816 26.60 -18.40 14.87
N SER A 817 26.43 -19.55 15.54
CA SER A 817 25.38 -20.50 15.16
C SER A 817 24.01 -19.96 15.58
N PHE A 818 22.92 -20.40 14.94
CA PHE A 818 21.56 -19.97 15.28
C PHE A 818 21.21 -20.23 16.76
N TYR A 819 21.68 -21.34 17.32
CA TYR A 819 21.56 -21.66 18.75
C TYR A 819 22.29 -20.66 19.68
N ASN A 820 23.46 -20.16 19.27
CA ASN A 820 24.17 -19.11 20.01
C ASN A 820 23.49 -17.75 19.84
N TYR A 821 22.93 -17.44 18.66
CA TYR A 821 22.10 -16.25 18.45
C TYR A 821 20.85 -16.26 19.33
N GLN A 822 20.11 -17.38 19.38
CA GLN A 822 18.98 -17.57 20.29
C GLN A 822 19.37 -17.34 21.77
N LYS A 823 20.55 -17.81 22.20
CA LYS A 823 21.06 -17.55 23.56
C LYS A 823 21.40 -16.07 23.79
N ILE A 824 21.95 -15.37 22.80
CA ILE A 824 22.24 -13.92 22.88
C ILE A 824 20.94 -13.13 23.00
N ILE A 825 19.94 -13.39 22.14
CA ILE A 825 18.64 -12.71 22.19
C ILE A 825 17.89 -13.00 23.50
N ASN A 826 17.85 -14.25 23.94
CA ASN A 826 17.27 -14.59 25.26
C ASN A 826 18.03 -13.93 26.42
N GLY A 827 19.35 -13.80 26.30
CA GLY A 827 20.17 -13.09 27.27
C GLY A 827 19.90 -11.58 27.28
N PHE A 828 19.76 -10.95 26.11
CA PHE A 828 19.35 -9.54 25.97
C PHE A 828 17.96 -9.31 26.58
N ILE A 829 16.98 -10.15 26.24
CA ILE A 829 15.65 -10.12 26.88
C ILE A 829 15.76 -10.29 28.41
N SER A 830 16.68 -11.11 28.91
CA SER A 830 16.87 -11.31 30.35
C SER A 830 17.55 -10.13 31.05
N VAL A 831 18.50 -9.47 30.39
CA VAL A 831 19.11 -8.22 30.88
C VAL A 831 18.06 -7.10 30.88
N LEU A 832 17.35 -6.89 29.76
CA LEU A 832 16.35 -5.83 29.65
C LEU A 832 15.20 -6.02 30.65
N LYS A 833 14.65 -7.24 30.80
CA LYS A 833 13.61 -7.55 31.81
C LYS A 833 14.07 -7.47 33.27
N ARG A 834 15.38 -7.34 33.53
CA ARG A 834 15.92 -7.13 34.89
C ARG A 834 15.90 -5.66 35.29
N TYR A 835 16.14 -4.76 34.33
CA TYR A 835 16.33 -3.31 34.57
C TYR A 835 15.13 -2.45 34.11
N TYR A 836 14.43 -2.80 33.03
CA TYR A 836 13.21 -2.12 32.58
C TYR A 836 11.96 -2.79 33.19
N ARG A 837 11.39 -2.18 34.24
CA ARG A 837 10.34 -2.79 35.10
C ARG A 837 8.89 -2.31 34.86
N GLY A 838 8.53 -1.92 33.64
CA GLY A 838 7.17 -1.43 33.34
C GLY A 838 6.07 -2.51 33.23
N THR A 839 6.19 -3.43 32.27
CA THR A 839 5.03 -4.19 31.75
C THR A 839 4.87 -5.62 32.27
N ARG A 840 5.78 -6.13 33.11
CA ARG A 840 5.79 -7.56 33.47
C ARG A 840 4.69 -7.97 34.45
N VAL A 841 4.37 -7.16 35.46
CA VAL A 841 3.33 -7.49 36.46
C VAL A 841 1.95 -7.50 35.80
N GLN A 842 1.62 -6.46 35.03
CA GLN A 842 0.32 -6.32 34.38
C GLN A 842 0.03 -7.46 33.39
N LEU A 843 1.03 -7.87 32.59
CA LEU A 843 0.91 -9.01 31.67
C LEU A 843 0.61 -10.32 32.40
N PHE A 844 1.27 -10.57 33.53
CA PHE A 844 1.08 -11.78 34.32
C PHE A 844 -0.26 -11.76 35.07
N ASN A 845 -0.70 -10.61 35.59
CA ASN A 845 -2.01 -10.44 36.21
C ASN A 845 -3.15 -10.64 35.20
N ALA A 846 -3.08 -9.98 34.04
CA ALA A 846 -4.09 -10.13 32.98
C ALA A 846 -4.19 -11.57 32.46
N TYR A 847 -3.05 -12.26 32.30
CA TYR A 847 -3.03 -13.68 31.92
C TYR A 847 -3.60 -14.58 33.02
N ALA A 848 -3.25 -14.35 34.29
CA ALA A 848 -3.77 -15.12 35.42
C ALA A 848 -5.29 -14.96 35.56
N ASN A 849 -5.79 -13.72 35.52
CA ASN A 849 -7.22 -13.42 35.63
C ASN A 849 -8.00 -14.03 34.45
N TRP A 850 -7.49 -13.90 33.22
CA TRP A 850 -8.06 -14.57 32.05
C TRP A 850 -8.11 -16.09 32.23
N ALA A 851 -7.01 -16.72 32.68
CA ALA A 851 -6.93 -18.17 32.84
C ALA A 851 -7.88 -18.69 33.93
N MET A 852 -7.94 -18.01 35.08
CA MET A 852 -8.79 -18.39 36.22
C MET A 852 -10.28 -18.19 35.92
N CYS A 853 -10.67 -17.04 35.34
CA CYS A 853 -12.05 -16.82 34.90
C CYS A 853 -12.46 -17.81 33.80
N LYS A 854 -11.57 -18.12 32.84
CA LYS A 854 -11.81 -19.13 31.80
C LYS A 854 -11.96 -20.55 32.35
N ALA A 855 -11.30 -20.84 33.47
CA ALA A 855 -11.44 -22.10 34.21
C ALA A 855 -12.65 -22.12 35.17
N GLY A 856 -13.48 -21.07 35.19
CA GLY A 856 -14.71 -21.00 36.00
C GLY A 856 -14.51 -20.56 37.46
N PHE A 857 -13.29 -20.20 37.86
CA PHE A 857 -13.04 -19.65 39.19
C PHE A 857 -13.45 -18.18 39.27
N LYS A 858 -14.08 -17.78 40.37
CA LYS A 858 -14.30 -16.36 40.70
C LYS A 858 -12.95 -15.72 41.07
N VAL A 859 -12.68 -14.53 40.56
CA VAL A 859 -11.40 -13.83 40.72
C VAL A 859 -11.63 -12.46 41.37
N LEU A 860 -10.90 -12.19 42.44
CA LEU A 860 -10.83 -10.89 43.10
C LEU A 860 -9.61 -10.14 42.56
N ASP A 861 -9.79 -9.32 41.52
CA ASP A 861 -8.67 -8.57 40.93
C ASP A 861 -8.32 -7.35 41.78
N VAL A 862 -7.32 -7.49 42.65
CA VAL A 862 -6.79 -6.40 43.49
C VAL A 862 -5.75 -5.54 42.77
N TYR A 863 -5.39 -5.86 41.52
CA TYR A 863 -4.41 -5.07 40.76
C TYR A 863 -4.86 -3.63 40.49
N PRO A 864 -6.12 -3.31 40.12
CA PRO A 864 -6.55 -1.92 39.93
C PRO A 864 -6.45 -1.09 41.22
N VAL A 865 -6.78 -1.67 42.37
CA VAL A 865 -6.75 -0.97 43.68
C VAL A 865 -5.31 -0.72 44.13
N SER A 866 -4.45 -1.74 44.03
CA SER A 866 -3.03 -1.62 44.42
C SER A 866 -2.21 -0.77 43.45
N SER A 867 -2.43 -0.86 42.14
CA SER A 867 -1.71 -0.04 41.14
C SER A 867 -2.15 1.43 41.11
N SER A 868 -3.33 1.77 41.66
CA SER A 868 -3.78 3.16 41.81
C SER A 868 -3.50 3.76 43.20
N TYR A 869 -2.92 3.00 44.14
CA TYR A 869 -2.67 3.50 45.49
C TYR A 869 -1.56 4.57 45.53
N PRO A 870 -1.85 5.83 45.90
CA PRO A 870 -0.89 6.93 45.80
C PRO A 870 0.25 6.86 46.82
N GLY A 871 0.13 6.04 47.87
CA GLY A 871 1.20 5.82 48.84
C GLY A 871 2.26 4.79 48.40
N GLY A 872 2.06 4.11 47.26
CA GLY A 872 2.98 3.11 46.73
C GLY A 872 3.15 1.87 47.63
N THR A 873 4.21 1.11 47.35
CA THR A 873 4.64 -0.03 48.17
C THR A 873 5.62 0.42 49.27
N LEU A 874 5.61 -0.28 50.40
CA LEU A 874 6.49 -0.05 51.55
C LEU A 874 7.96 -0.37 51.26
N ASP A 875 8.21 -1.40 50.44
CA ASP A 875 9.53 -1.99 50.19
C ASP A 875 9.78 -2.34 48.71
N GLY A 876 8.90 -1.87 47.81
CA GLY A 876 8.91 -2.24 46.39
C GLY A 876 8.02 -3.44 46.04
N VAL A 877 7.42 -4.15 47.01
CA VAL A 877 6.54 -5.32 46.78
C VAL A 877 5.24 -5.25 47.59
N HIS A 878 5.33 -4.96 48.89
CA HIS A 878 4.22 -5.01 49.82
C HIS A 878 3.51 -3.65 49.95
N PHE A 879 2.19 -3.66 50.06
CA PHE A 879 1.37 -2.48 50.32
C PHE A 879 0.98 -2.41 51.80
N LYS A 880 0.53 -1.24 52.27
CA LYS A 880 -0.10 -1.12 53.60
C LYS A 880 -1.45 -1.84 53.60
N ASP A 881 -1.81 -2.48 54.70
CA ASP A 881 -3.02 -3.32 54.83
C ASP A 881 -4.31 -2.62 54.37
N LEU A 882 -4.42 -1.31 54.66
CA LEU A 882 -5.51 -0.42 54.22
C LEU A 882 -5.78 -0.46 52.71
N VAL A 883 -4.78 -0.74 51.87
CA VAL A 883 -4.92 -0.83 50.40
C VAL A 883 -5.86 -1.96 49.98
N PHE A 884 -6.04 -2.97 50.84
CA PHE A 884 -6.90 -4.12 50.56
C PHE A 884 -8.23 -4.07 51.33
N SER A 885 -8.56 -3.01 52.07
CA SER A 885 -9.82 -2.95 52.85
C SER A 885 -11.04 -3.10 51.94
N SER A 886 -11.12 -2.35 50.83
CA SER A 886 -12.24 -2.47 49.87
C SER A 886 -12.32 -3.85 49.18
N ALA A 887 -11.24 -4.62 49.19
CA ALA A 887 -11.20 -5.99 48.69
C ALA A 887 -11.65 -6.99 49.78
N ALA A 888 -11.29 -6.75 51.05
CA ALA A 888 -11.84 -7.49 52.19
C ALA A 888 -13.35 -7.26 52.31
N ASP A 889 -13.82 -6.00 52.26
CA ASP A 889 -15.24 -5.64 52.26
C ASP A 889 -16.02 -6.34 51.13
N ALA A 890 -15.38 -6.59 49.98
CA ALA A 890 -15.99 -7.29 48.86
C ALA A 890 -16.05 -8.82 49.09
N VAL A 891 -15.04 -9.40 49.76
CA VAL A 891 -15.03 -10.82 50.17
C VAL A 891 -16.03 -11.08 51.29
N GLU A 892 -16.11 -10.21 52.29
CA GLU A 892 -17.06 -10.36 53.40
C GLU A 892 -18.50 -10.31 52.92
N ARG A 893 -18.88 -9.32 52.10
CA ARG A 893 -20.21 -9.28 51.47
C ARG A 893 -20.49 -10.50 50.60
N PHE A 894 -19.49 -10.99 49.87
CA PHE A 894 -19.60 -12.20 49.03
C PHE A 894 -19.85 -13.50 49.82
N PHE A 895 -19.59 -13.52 51.14
CA PHE A 895 -19.85 -14.66 52.03
C PHE A 895 -20.89 -14.36 53.13
N GLN A 896 -21.62 -13.24 53.02
CA GLN A 896 -22.75 -12.87 53.88
C GLN A 896 -24.12 -12.95 53.16
N GLU A 897 -24.11 -13.24 51.85
CA GLU A 897 -25.26 -13.66 51.03
C GLU A 897 -25.24 -15.18 50.77
#